data_AF-K9QBU8-F1
#
_entry.id   AF-K9QBU8-F1
#
_cell.length_a   1.000
_cell.length_b   1.000
_cell.length_c   1.000
_cell.angle_alpha   90.00
_cell.angle_beta   90.00
_cell.angle_gamma   90.00
#
_symmetry.space_group_name_H-M   'P 1'
#
loop_
_entity.id
_entity.type
_entity.pdbx_description
1 polymer ?
#
loop_
_entity_poly.entity_id
_entity_poly.type
_entity_poly.pdbx_seq_one_letter_code
_entity_poly.pdbx_strand_id
1 'polypeptide(L)'
;MPRIYALLVGINNYHPDSQGVSALNGCVNDIEAIETYLRNRIASEDHWELVEDAKSPWKLTNELATRQAIIDGFQQHLCNAGSEDVVLFYYAGHGSFEAAPEVFWNIEPDRKLETLVCYDSRTKEGRDLADKELNYLIEQVAKKNPHILIILDCCYSGTATRVPEVRECQTPGDRRVRNLTEFIFPAEWLNHRLSNNYQLPRHIAIAACRSHQTAKEYTGEDGKRYGFFSYFLIQALQRTNSNLSYTNLIRDINALITGKVNEQSPQIEAPSEDLRQIFLGGAIGESPNYFTLTYDDQNQHSWVINGGILHGIRPTSEGQTLLAIFPQGSKPEQLRQISEAICQATITHVETEISKVELNDDNVNLSQDEPYWAVITDVPLPQLKVYLKGDDVGVELVRQALATSDRNKPSLFVREAESSQNTNYYVEATNGQYWILEAADKHPLVAPVPEIPDTQAYTRQRAEQIIRRLENIARWTNILEMKTPPTSQIKAGDVEMEVIITSGNQQYSSQQEIAEMRGEYTLRNNRLEPPQIEIKVTNHSEQDLYFQILELAESYAIDIPKFFIDESSIRLPKSDSEGSTVNSKRVKFKINDTYLKNGITEYNEIFKLIVSTRDFNASLLKQAGLDSPPPIHRSVGLSGALNRLMNKVYTREADYSDEYIDNWMTQEIKVILVRPPGGVEIKQSEPTLIFHGVQLHGHPSFKGKFSLSSLPPSSRYINSKLLPPILLQDQNLAQPFEFNTTRSPERLNVLEVTDVENYADVTPENPITIVVSTSITPNEHILPIGYDGEFFLPLGKAKLVNGKTEIVLERLPQPTIDSRSLQGSIKILFQKLLYQTLGKDFPYPLVRVVEVSSNGYVSYQDKKEIIKTKVEASEKILLYIHGIIGDTKSLVTSVKEARLIENGQQITLRDKYDLVLACDYENLHTTIEENAELLRGRLAEIGLGANHKKQLHIVAHSMGGLISRTFIEKEGGNRIVQHLVMLGTPNAGSPWPNIQDLAFAFLGIGLNQLSSVIWPTKIIAALVAFLELNDRALDQMNPESSFIQSLSTNPDPGVKYTIIAGDRSIRPEALQTEPGRKSSQIQRLIQKLFGSTVDGVVDLVFLQQANDIAVTLESIKSVSLNRTPQPRIILPDTACDHLTYFTSQHGLEALVTALCDNSEISNE
;
A
#
# COMPACT_ATOMS: atom_id res chain seq x y z
N MET A 1 -21.54 16.34 -52.93
CA MET A 1 -20.12 16.10 -52.63
C MET A 1 -19.74 17.06 -51.52
N PRO A 2 -19.14 16.56 -50.43
CA PRO A 2 -18.54 17.40 -49.40
C PRO A 2 -17.52 18.38 -50.02
N ARG A 3 -17.54 19.63 -49.58
CA ARG A 3 -16.60 20.65 -50.10
C ARG A 3 -15.62 21.09 -49.04
N ILE A 4 -14.41 21.40 -49.46
CA ILE A 4 -13.35 21.95 -48.60
C ILE A 4 -13.25 23.45 -48.88
N TYR A 5 -13.55 24.27 -47.88
CA TYR A 5 -13.31 25.71 -47.87
C TYR A 5 -12.00 25.95 -47.12
N ALA A 6 -10.93 26.22 -47.87
CA ALA A 6 -9.61 26.44 -47.31
C ALA A 6 -9.23 27.92 -47.37
N LEU A 7 -8.70 28.46 -46.28
CA LEU A 7 -8.04 29.76 -46.24
C LEU A 7 -6.58 29.53 -45.84
N LEU A 8 -5.68 29.57 -46.82
CA LEU A 8 -4.25 29.31 -46.65
C LEU A 8 -3.47 30.63 -46.62
N VAL A 9 -2.80 30.93 -45.51
CA VAL A 9 -2.09 32.18 -45.26
C VAL A 9 -0.63 31.91 -44.96
N GLY A 10 0.27 32.40 -45.82
CA GLY A 10 1.72 32.22 -45.66
C GLY A 10 2.48 33.53 -45.83
N ILE A 11 3.20 33.96 -44.79
CA ILE A 11 3.84 35.29 -44.78
C ILE A 11 5.34 35.15 -44.53
N ASN A 12 6.12 35.30 -45.59
CA ASN A 12 7.58 35.38 -45.50
C ASN A 12 8.03 36.84 -45.35
N ASN A 13 7.47 37.73 -46.17
CA ASN A 13 7.82 39.15 -46.18
C ASN A 13 6.70 39.96 -45.56
N TYR A 14 7.05 40.89 -44.67
CA TYR A 14 6.15 41.85 -44.04
C TYR A 14 6.34 43.23 -44.67
N HIS A 15 5.35 44.12 -44.50
CA HIS A 15 5.41 45.46 -45.08
C HIS A 15 6.68 46.20 -44.59
N PRO A 16 7.41 46.95 -45.45
CA PRO A 16 8.64 47.63 -45.05
C PRO A 16 8.49 48.60 -43.86
N ASP A 17 7.30 49.19 -43.71
CA ASP A 17 6.98 50.09 -42.59
C ASP A 17 6.62 49.35 -41.27
N SER A 18 6.46 48.03 -41.29
CA SER A 18 6.12 47.22 -40.12
C SER A 18 7.25 47.24 -39.09
N GLN A 19 7.00 47.87 -37.95
CA GLN A 19 8.03 48.07 -36.93
C GLN A 19 8.33 46.77 -36.17
N GLY A 20 9.61 46.39 -36.14
CA GLY A 20 10.11 45.30 -35.31
C GLY A 20 9.75 43.88 -35.79
N VAL A 21 9.31 43.72 -37.04
CA VAL A 21 8.98 42.40 -37.64
C VAL A 21 10.07 42.01 -38.64
N SER A 22 10.67 40.83 -38.46
CA SER A 22 11.67 40.30 -39.39
C SER A 22 11.02 39.48 -40.50
N ALA A 23 11.71 39.30 -41.62
CA ALA A 23 11.29 38.34 -42.65
C ALA A 23 11.47 36.88 -42.18
N LEU A 24 10.65 35.99 -42.72
CA LEU A 24 10.74 34.53 -42.67
C LEU A 24 10.96 33.99 -44.09
N ASN A 25 11.27 32.71 -44.20
CA ASN A 25 11.62 32.06 -45.46
C ASN A 25 10.79 30.79 -45.73
N GLY A 26 10.17 30.18 -44.72
CA GLY A 26 9.45 28.90 -44.85
C GLY A 26 7.93 28.98 -45.08
N CYS A 27 7.27 30.04 -44.63
CA CYS A 27 5.81 30.11 -44.50
C CYS A 27 5.05 30.00 -45.84
N VAL A 28 5.60 30.56 -46.91
CA VAL A 28 4.99 30.41 -48.25
C VAL A 28 5.12 28.97 -48.76
N ASN A 29 6.26 28.32 -48.51
CA ASN A 29 6.45 26.92 -48.91
C ASN A 29 5.53 25.98 -48.11
N ASP A 30 5.22 26.31 -46.85
CA ASP A 30 4.29 25.53 -46.01
C ASP A 30 2.88 25.49 -46.63
N ILE A 31 2.33 26.65 -46.99
CA ILE A 31 0.99 26.70 -47.58
C ILE A 31 0.95 26.14 -49.01
N GLU A 32 2.05 26.21 -49.76
CA GLU A 32 2.17 25.53 -51.06
C GLU A 32 2.19 24.00 -50.91
N ALA A 33 2.86 23.48 -49.88
CA ALA A 33 2.88 22.05 -49.58
C ALA A 33 1.49 21.55 -49.16
N ILE A 34 0.78 22.31 -48.33
CA ILE A 34 -0.61 22.00 -47.93
C ILE A 34 -1.56 22.06 -49.13
N GLU A 35 -1.46 23.08 -49.99
CA GLU A 35 -2.26 23.16 -51.21
C GLU A 35 -2.02 21.92 -52.10
N THR A 36 -0.76 21.58 -52.33
CA THR A 36 -0.38 20.40 -53.13
C THR A 36 -0.98 19.12 -52.54
N TYR A 37 -0.89 18.96 -51.22
CA TYR A 37 -1.49 17.82 -50.53
C TYR A 37 -3.02 17.78 -50.69
N LEU A 38 -3.73 18.90 -50.51
CA LEU A 38 -5.19 18.96 -50.68
C LEU A 38 -5.61 18.55 -52.10
N ARG A 39 -4.92 19.08 -53.11
CA ARG A 39 -5.18 18.76 -54.52
C ARG A 39 -4.93 17.29 -54.83
N ASN A 40 -3.83 16.72 -54.31
CA ASN A 40 -3.53 15.31 -54.48
C ASN A 40 -4.59 14.42 -53.83
N ARG A 41 -5.04 14.77 -52.62
CA ARG A 41 -6.07 14.02 -51.91
C ARG A 41 -7.41 14.02 -52.66
N ILE A 42 -7.82 15.19 -53.17
CA ILE A 42 -9.03 15.33 -53.98
C ILE A 42 -8.94 14.47 -55.24
N ALA A 43 -7.79 14.49 -55.93
CA ALA A 43 -7.56 13.67 -57.13
C ALA A 43 -7.56 12.16 -56.84
N SER A 44 -7.19 11.74 -55.63
CA SER A 44 -7.19 10.33 -55.24
C SER A 44 -8.53 9.81 -54.72
N GLU A 45 -9.36 10.65 -54.10
CA GLU A 45 -10.56 10.19 -53.37
C GLU A 45 -11.89 10.47 -54.10
N ASP A 46 -11.91 11.25 -55.19
CA ASP A 46 -13.04 11.50 -56.13
C ASP A 46 -14.40 11.90 -55.50
N HIS A 47 -14.41 12.31 -54.23
CA HIS A 47 -15.63 12.71 -53.48
C HIS A 47 -15.57 14.10 -52.85
N TRP A 48 -14.40 14.74 -52.83
CA TRP A 48 -14.19 16.09 -52.31
C TRP A 48 -14.06 17.12 -53.43
N GLU A 49 -14.50 18.35 -53.18
CA GLU A 49 -14.25 19.50 -54.07
C GLU A 49 -13.59 20.63 -53.26
N LEU A 50 -12.45 21.16 -53.73
CA LEU A 50 -11.84 22.36 -53.16
C LEU A 50 -12.57 23.59 -53.73
N VAL A 51 -13.08 24.45 -52.85
CA VAL A 51 -13.78 25.66 -53.29
C VAL A 51 -12.78 26.77 -53.58
N GLU A 52 -12.59 27.05 -54.87
CA GLU A 52 -11.71 28.13 -55.35
C GLU A 52 -12.57 29.30 -55.87
N ASP A 53 -13.05 30.15 -54.97
CA ASP A 53 -13.84 31.32 -55.37
C ASP A 53 -12.93 32.44 -55.87
N ALA A 54 -12.97 32.73 -57.17
CA ALA A 54 -12.20 33.82 -57.77
C ALA A 54 -12.59 35.22 -57.22
N LYS A 55 -13.73 35.35 -56.54
CA LYS A 55 -14.21 36.60 -55.94
C LYS A 55 -13.80 36.78 -54.47
N SER A 56 -13.35 35.73 -53.79
CA SER A 56 -13.04 35.74 -52.36
C SER A 56 -11.67 35.10 -52.10
N PRO A 57 -10.79 35.71 -51.28
CA PRO A 57 -9.44 35.20 -51.08
C PRO A 57 -9.47 33.86 -50.32
N TRP A 58 -8.90 32.82 -50.93
CA TRP A 58 -8.73 31.49 -50.31
C TRP A 58 -7.24 31.11 -50.13
N LYS A 59 -6.33 31.79 -50.86
CA LYS A 59 -4.87 31.71 -50.70
C LYS A 59 -4.26 33.10 -50.62
N LEU A 60 -3.53 33.38 -49.55
CA LEU A 60 -2.94 34.68 -49.24
C LEU A 60 -1.45 34.53 -48.96
N THR A 61 -0.62 35.17 -49.80
CA THR A 61 0.84 35.17 -49.66
C THR A 61 1.37 36.59 -49.50
N ASN A 62 2.31 36.79 -48.57
CA ASN A 62 3.03 38.07 -48.38
C ASN A 62 2.10 39.29 -48.46
N GLU A 63 2.28 40.20 -49.43
CA GLU A 63 1.51 41.43 -49.61
C GLU A 63 -0.02 41.24 -49.74
N LEU A 64 -0.47 40.05 -50.12
CA LEU A 64 -1.90 39.72 -50.18
C LEU A 64 -2.46 39.37 -48.80
N ALA A 65 -1.64 38.90 -47.87
CA ALA A 65 -2.01 38.47 -46.53
C ALA A 65 -2.17 39.65 -45.55
N THR A 66 -2.92 40.67 -45.97
CA THR A 66 -3.30 41.79 -45.09
C THR A 66 -4.30 41.35 -44.03
N ARG A 67 -4.38 42.08 -42.90
CA ARG A 67 -5.36 41.80 -41.85
C ARG A 67 -6.79 41.79 -42.40
N GLN A 68 -7.12 42.75 -43.26
CA GLN A 68 -8.46 42.81 -43.87
C GLN A 68 -8.73 41.63 -44.81
N ALA A 69 -7.75 41.21 -45.61
CA ALA A 69 -7.92 40.07 -46.51
C ALA A 69 -8.19 38.75 -45.76
N ILE A 70 -7.56 38.54 -44.60
CA ILE A 70 -7.84 37.37 -43.75
C ILE A 70 -9.27 37.45 -43.20
N ILE A 71 -9.69 38.61 -42.68
CA ILE A 71 -11.06 38.84 -42.19
C ILE A 71 -12.08 38.56 -43.30
N ASP A 72 -11.84 39.08 -44.51
CA ASP A 72 -12.70 38.87 -45.67
C ASP A 72 -12.72 37.39 -46.08
N GLY A 73 -11.60 36.67 -45.99
CA GLY A 73 -11.54 35.23 -46.21
C GLY A 73 -12.46 34.45 -45.26
N PHE A 74 -12.50 34.80 -43.97
CA PHE A 74 -13.46 34.18 -43.06
C PHE A 74 -14.90 34.53 -43.42
N GLN A 75 -15.20 35.82 -43.58
CA GLN A 75 -16.58 36.31 -43.71
C GLN A 75 -17.21 35.98 -45.06
N GLN A 76 -16.44 36.05 -46.15
CA GLN A 76 -16.94 35.94 -47.52
C GLN A 76 -16.69 34.55 -48.12
N HIS A 77 -15.67 33.81 -47.64
CA HIS A 77 -15.33 32.47 -48.12
C HIS A 77 -15.70 31.36 -47.12
N LEU A 78 -15.09 31.31 -45.93
CA LEU A 78 -15.28 30.20 -44.98
C LEU A 78 -16.71 30.09 -44.43
N CYS A 79 -17.40 31.22 -44.19
CA CYS A 79 -18.79 31.25 -43.74
C CYS A 79 -19.79 30.63 -44.74
N ASN A 80 -19.38 30.28 -45.96
CA ASN A 80 -20.24 29.61 -46.94
C ASN A 80 -20.37 28.10 -46.71
N ALA A 81 -19.48 27.50 -45.92
CA ALA A 81 -19.50 26.08 -45.59
C ALA A 81 -20.78 25.66 -44.82
N GLY A 82 -21.41 24.56 -45.24
CA GLY A 82 -22.54 23.93 -44.54
C GLY A 82 -22.11 22.76 -43.64
N SER A 83 -23.08 22.04 -43.05
CA SER A 83 -22.81 20.95 -42.09
C SER A 83 -22.02 19.77 -42.66
N GLU A 84 -22.10 19.55 -43.97
CA GLU A 84 -21.38 18.49 -44.69
C GLU A 84 -20.04 18.95 -45.27
N ASP A 85 -19.69 20.23 -45.09
CA ASP A 85 -18.48 20.84 -45.64
C ASP A 85 -17.38 20.92 -44.57
N VAL A 86 -16.14 21.01 -45.03
CA VAL A 86 -14.94 21.14 -44.20
C VAL A 86 -14.38 22.54 -44.35
N VAL A 87 -14.04 23.16 -43.23
CA VAL A 87 -13.33 24.43 -43.16
C VAL A 87 -11.90 24.18 -42.70
N LEU A 88 -10.93 24.65 -43.47
CA LEU A 88 -9.52 24.66 -43.09
C LEU A 88 -9.02 26.10 -43.06
N PHE A 89 -8.62 26.59 -41.89
CA PHE A 89 -7.79 27.80 -41.80
C PHE A 89 -6.36 27.38 -41.48
N TYR A 90 -5.43 27.71 -42.37
CA TYR A 90 -4.01 27.40 -42.20
C TYR A 90 -3.22 28.70 -42.19
N TYR A 91 -2.52 28.98 -41.09
CA TYR A 91 -1.67 30.15 -40.96
C TYR A 91 -0.23 29.74 -40.68
N ALA A 92 0.69 30.19 -41.53
CA ALA A 92 2.13 30.10 -41.31
C ALA A 92 2.74 31.51 -41.33
N GLY A 93 3.39 31.90 -40.23
CA GLY A 93 3.94 33.24 -40.08
C GLY A 93 4.35 33.56 -38.63
N HIS A 94 4.62 34.84 -38.37
CA HIS A 94 4.87 35.35 -37.03
C HIS A 94 3.62 35.36 -36.15
N GLY A 95 3.75 34.75 -34.98
CA GLY A 95 2.84 35.00 -33.85
C GLY A 95 3.49 35.96 -32.86
N SER A 96 2.64 36.64 -32.08
CA SER A 96 3.06 37.62 -31.09
C SER A 96 2.02 37.73 -29.97
N PHE A 97 2.23 38.66 -29.05
CA PHE A 97 1.24 39.10 -28.07
C PHE A 97 1.15 40.63 -28.05
N GLU A 98 0.03 41.15 -27.53
CA GLU A 98 -0.20 42.55 -27.18
C GLU A 98 -0.80 42.66 -25.78
N ALA A 99 -0.87 43.87 -25.21
CA ALA A 99 -1.47 44.07 -23.90
C ALA A 99 -3.00 43.92 -23.96
N ALA A 100 -3.57 43.07 -23.09
CA ALA A 100 -5.01 42.88 -23.03
C ALA A 100 -5.71 44.12 -22.44
N PRO A 101 -6.75 44.65 -23.11
CA PRO A 101 -7.65 45.63 -22.52
C PRO A 101 -8.26 45.15 -21.20
N GLU A 102 -8.55 46.07 -20.27
CA GLU A 102 -9.00 45.73 -18.90
C GLU A 102 -10.23 44.80 -18.87
N VAL A 103 -11.12 44.92 -19.85
CA VAL A 103 -12.33 44.08 -19.95
C VAL A 103 -12.02 42.59 -20.10
N PHE A 104 -10.83 42.22 -20.56
CA PHE A 104 -10.41 40.83 -20.75
C PHE A 104 -9.59 40.26 -19.58
N TRP A 105 -9.19 41.07 -18.59
CA TRP A 105 -8.32 40.59 -17.50
C TRP A 105 -8.89 39.45 -16.66
N ASN A 106 -10.22 39.30 -16.64
CA ASN A 106 -10.86 38.20 -15.92
C ASN A 106 -10.73 36.86 -16.65
N ILE A 107 -10.51 36.87 -17.97
CA ILE A 107 -10.33 35.67 -18.79
C ILE A 107 -8.89 35.51 -19.32
N GLU A 108 -8.07 36.57 -19.21
CA GLU A 108 -6.63 36.60 -19.52
C GLU A 108 -5.78 36.91 -18.26
N PRO A 109 -5.43 35.89 -17.45
CA PRO A 109 -4.72 36.10 -16.19
C PRO A 109 -3.33 36.74 -16.36
N ASP A 110 -2.69 36.52 -17.51
CA ASP A 110 -1.38 37.08 -17.84
C ASP A 110 -1.46 38.50 -18.44
N ARG A 111 -2.69 39.00 -18.64
CA ARG A 111 -3.04 40.32 -19.20
C ARG A 111 -2.49 40.54 -20.62
N LYS A 112 -2.36 39.48 -21.40
CA LYS A 112 -1.96 39.56 -22.80
C LYS A 112 -3.03 39.00 -23.72
N LEU A 113 -2.98 39.41 -24.98
CA LEU A 113 -3.72 38.78 -26.08
C LEU A 113 -2.72 38.25 -27.08
N GLU A 114 -2.88 37.01 -27.49
CA GLU A 114 -2.13 36.40 -28.58
C GLU A 114 -2.57 36.99 -29.92
N THR A 115 -1.61 37.19 -30.82
CA THR A 115 -1.88 37.82 -32.11
C THR A 115 -1.19 37.09 -33.27
N LEU A 116 -1.87 37.06 -34.42
CA LEU A 116 -1.29 36.69 -35.71
C LEU A 116 -0.81 37.96 -36.41
N VAL A 117 0.45 37.99 -36.83
CA VAL A 117 1.03 39.15 -37.51
C VAL A 117 0.73 39.04 -39.00
N CYS A 118 -0.09 39.94 -39.52
CA CYS A 118 -0.42 40.03 -40.93
C CYS A 118 0.63 40.88 -41.67
N TYR A 119 0.58 40.90 -43.01
CA TYR A 119 1.54 41.64 -43.81
C TYR A 119 1.64 43.13 -43.47
N ASP A 120 0.48 43.78 -43.30
CA ASP A 120 0.33 45.20 -43.02
C ASP A 120 0.29 45.52 -41.51
N SER A 121 0.46 44.50 -40.66
CA SER A 121 0.50 44.68 -39.21
C SER A 121 1.71 45.53 -38.79
N ARG A 122 1.52 46.37 -37.77
CA ARG A 122 2.55 47.27 -37.21
C ARG A 122 3.08 48.35 -38.14
N THR A 123 2.40 48.56 -39.25
CA THR A 123 2.43 49.86 -39.95
C THR A 123 1.73 50.92 -39.07
N LYS A 124 1.79 52.19 -39.47
CA LYS A 124 1.26 53.32 -38.67
C LYS A 124 -0.17 53.09 -38.17
N GLU A 125 -1.04 52.56 -39.03
CA GLU A 125 -2.46 52.29 -38.73
C GLU A 125 -2.78 50.78 -38.64
N GLY A 126 -1.82 49.90 -38.97
CA GLY A 126 -2.03 48.45 -39.02
C GLY A 126 -1.88 47.77 -37.67
N ARG A 127 -2.83 46.91 -37.32
CA ARG A 127 -2.83 46.06 -36.11
C ARG A 127 -2.56 44.60 -36.46
N ASP A 128 -2.07 43.84 -35.50
CA ASP A 128 -2.04 42.37 -35.58
C ASP A 128 -3.49 41.84 -35.48
N LEU A 129 -3.78 40.64 -35.99
CA LEU A 129 -5.10 40.00 -35.80
C LEU A 129 -5.11 39.30 -34.43
N ALA A 130 -5.91 39.79 -33.48
CA ALA A 130 -5.93 39.23 -32.13
C ALA A 130 -6.75 37.94 -32.05
N ASP A 131 -6.40 37.05 -31.13
CA ASP A 131 -7.08 35.78 -30.87
C ASP A 131 -8.59 35.95 -30.60
N LYS A 132 -9.02 37.04 -29.93
CA LYS A 132 -10.44 37.37 -29.72
C LYS A 132 -11.17 37.69 -31.02
N GLU A 133 -10.47 38.27 -31.98
CA GLU A 133 -11.00 38.51 -33.33
C GLU A 133 -11.09 37.20 -34.10
N LEU A 134 -10.08 36.35 -33.99
CA LEU A 134 -10.09 35.02 -34.59
C LEU A 134 -11.21 34.14 -34.01
N ASN A 135 -11.41 34.15 -32.69
CA ASN A 135 -12.51 33.47 -32.01
C ASN A 135 -13.87 33.93 -32.52
N TYR A 136 -14.06 35.25 -32.65
CA TYR A 136 -15.28 35.81 -33.23
C TYR A 136 -15.53 35.32 -34.66
N LEU A 137 -14.49 35.24 -35.49
CA LEU A 137 -14.58 34.76 -36.87
C LEU A 137 -14.89 33.25 -36.94
N ILE A 138 -14.24 32.43 -36.11
CA ILE A 138 -14.52 30.98 -36.00
C ILE A 138 -15.97 30.76 -35.56
N GLU A 139 -16.48 31.54 -34.62
CA GLU A 139 -17.89 31.48 -34.22
C GLU A 139 -18.85 31.80 -35.35
N GLN A 140 -18.50 32.73 -36.26
CA GLN A 140 -19.34 33.00 -37.43
C GLN A 140 -19.43 31.79 -38.36
N VAL A 141 -18.30 31.10 -38.57
CA VAL A 141 -18.24 29.87 -39.37
C VAL A 141 -19.02 28.75 -38.71
N ALA A 142 -18.87 28.57 -37.39
CA ALA A 142 -19.51 27.52 -36.61
C ALA A 142 -21.05 27.58 -36.60
N LYS A 143 -21.66 28.72 -36.95
CA LYS A 143 -23.13 28.86 -37.05
C LYS A 143 -23.79 27.85 -37.98
N LYS A 144 -23.07 27.36 -39.00
CA LYS A 144 -23.57 26.37 -39.96
C LYS A 144 -23.13 24.93 -39.62
N ASN A 145 -22.42 24.76 -38.50
CA ASN A 145 -21.89 23.50 -38.00
C ASN A 145 -21.03 22.70 -39.01
N PRO A 146 -20.13 23.32 -39.81
CA PRO A 146 -19.16 22.57 -40.62
C PRO A 146 -18.11 21.88 -39.75
N HIS A 147 -17.31 20.99 -40.33
CA HIS A 147 -16.10 20.48 -39.68
C HIS A 147 -15.00 21.54 -39.74
N ILE A 148 -14.64 22.16 -38.62
CA ILE A 148 -13.69 23.28 -38.58
C ILE A 148 -12.32 22.80 -38.09
N LEU A 149 -11.30 22.95 -38.93
CA LEU A 149 -9.89 22.70 -38.63
C LEU A 149 -9.09 24.01 -38.74
N ILE A 150 -8.43 24.38 -37.66
CA ILE A 150 -7.54 25.53 -37.56
C ILE A 150 -6.12 25.01 -37.33
N ILE A 151 -5.17 25.39 -38.18
CA ILE A 151 -3.76 25.03 -38.04
C ILE A 151 -2.91 26.30 -38.01
N LEU A 152 -2.14 26.46 -36.93
CA LEU A 152 -1.34 27.64 -36.66
C LEU A 152 0.14 27.23 -36.51
N ASP A 153 0.94 27.48 -37.55
CA ASP A 153 2.40 27.36 -37.52
C ASP A 153 3.05 28.72 -37.19
N CYS A 154 2.98 29.08 -35.90
CA CYS A 154 3.50 30.32 -35.34
C CYS A 154 3.80 30.21 -33.82
N CYS A 155 4.53 31.17 -33.26
CA CYS A 155 4.91 31.21 -31.83
C CYS A 155 4.07 32.21 -31.01
N TYR A 156 3.79 31.91 -29.73
CA TYR A 156 3.10 32.84 -28.81
C TYR A 156 3.86 33.11 -27.49
N SER A 157 5.04 32.51 -27.29
CA SER A 157 5.76 32.52 -26.01
C SER A 157 6.53 33.82 -25.72
N GLY A 158 6.61 34.20 -24.44
CA GLY A 158 7.16 35.46 -23.93
C GLY A 158 8.57 35.39 -23.34
N THR A 159 9.45 34.47 -23.77
CA THR A 159 10.81 34.32 -23.23
C THR A 159 11.88 34.60 -24.29
N ALA A 160 12.80 35.51 -23.99
CA ALA A 160 13.89 35.92 -24.87
C ALA A 160 15.17 35.11 -24.56
N THR A 161 15.37 34.00 -25.26
CA THR A 161 16.64 33.25 -25.23
C THR A 161 17.06 32.94 -26.67
N ARG A 162 17.99 33.74 -27.21
CA ARG A 162 18.50 33.58 -28.59
C ARG A 162 19.50 32.41 -28.66
N VAL A 163 19.17 31.37 -29.44
CA VAL A 163 20.15 30.40 -29.95
C VAL A 163 20.48 30.79 -31.40
N PRO A 164 21.76 31.04 -31.75
CA PRO A 164 22.14 31.71 -33.01
C PRO A 164 21.96 30.88 -34.30
N GLU A 165 21.69 29.58 -34.21
CA GLU A 165 21.61 28.68 -35.39
C GLU A 165 20.17 28.37 -35.84
N VAL A 166 19.16 28.72 -35.04
CA VAL A 166 17.74 28.40 -35.31
C VAL A 166 16.95 29.69 -35.50
N ARG A 167 16.24 29.82 -36.63
CA ARG A 167 15.35 30.97 -36.90
C ARG A 167 13.96 30.65 -36.36
N GLU A 168 13.54 31.41 -35.35
CA GLU A 168 12.25 31.25 -34.69
C GLU A 168 11.16 32.07 -35.39
N CYS A 169 9.94 31.54 -35.48
CA CYS A 169 8.76 32.23 -36.01
C CYS A 169 8.16 33.23 -34.98
N GLN A 170 9.00 33.86 -34.16
CA GLN A 170 8.61 34.78 -33.07
C GLN A 170 8.95 36.23 -33.44
N THR A 171 8.09 37.17 -33.03
CA THR A 171 8.40 38.61 -33.06
C THR A 171 8.08 39.25 -31.71
N PRO A 172 8.73 40.36 -31.30
CA PRO A 172 8.43 41.03 -30.03
C PRO A 172 6.98 41.51 -29.94
N GLY A 173 6.44 41.55 -28.71
CA GLY A 173 5.07 42.00 -28.47
C GLY A 173 4.81 43.45 -28.90
N ASP A 174 3.60 43.71 -29.41
CA ASP A 174 3.17 45.06 -29.78
C ASP A 174 2.90 45.88 -28.51
N ARG A 175 3.61 47.00 -28.37
CA ARG A 175 3.52 47.90 -27.20
C ARG A 175 2.38 48.92 -27.33
N ARG A 176 1.74 49.00 -28.50
CA ARG A 176 0.63 49.92 -28.75
C ARG A 176 -0.64 49.39 -28.11
N VAL A 177 -1.23 50.13 -27.18
CA VAL A 177 -2.52 49.76 -26.57
C VAL A 177 -3.63 49.81 -27.62
N ARG A 178 -4.45 48.76 -27.69
CA ARG A 178 -5.61 48.66 -28.59
C ARG A 178 -6.87 49.15 -27.90
N ASN A 179 -7.61 50.05 -28.54
CA ASN A 179 -8.94 50.44 -28.09
C ASN A 179 -9.97 49.38 -28.45
N LEU A 180 -11.02 49.26 -27.64
CA LEU A 180 -12.11 48.31 -27.87
C LEU A 180 -12.82 48.51 -29.23
N THR A 181 -12.82 49.74 -29.75
CA THR A 181 -13.40 50.08 -31.06
C THR A 181 -12.56 49.62 -32.25
N GLU A 182 -11.30 49.20 -32.03
CA GLU A 182 -10.41 48.70 -33.09
C GLU A 182 -10.61 47.19 -33.35
N PHE A 183 -11.35 46.49 -32.47
CA PHE A 183 -11.72 45.09 -32.68
C PHE A 183 -12.87 44.97 -33.68
N ILE A 184 -12.88 43.88 -34.45
CA ILE A 184 -13.92 43.61 -35.45
C ILE A 184 -15.27 43.14 -34.88
N PHE A 185 -15.31 42.69 -33.62
CA PHE A 185 -16.52 42.13 -33.03
C PHE A 185 -17.43 43.22 -32.45
N PRO A 186 -18.75 43.01 -32.49
CA PRO A 186 -19.71 43.95 -31.91
C PRO A 186 -19.77 43.83 -30.38
N ALA A 187 -20.27 44.88 -29.71
CA ALA A 187 -20.35 44.93 -28.25
C ALA A 187 -21.22 43.81 -27.65
N GLU A 188 -22.25 43.36 -28.37
CA GLU A 188 -23.10 42.23 -27.97
C GLU A 188 -22.30 40.93 -27.87
N TRP A 189 -21.36 40.70 -28.79
CA TRP A 189 -20.50 39.53 -28.77
C TRP A 189 -19.54 39.58 -27.58
N LEU A 190 -18.94 40.74 -27.31
CA LEU A 190 -18.05 40.94 -26.15
C LEU A 190 -18.79 40.61 -24.83
N ASN A 191 -20.00 41.13 -24.66
CA ASN A 191 -20.82 40.85 -23.47
C ASN A 191 -21.16 39.36 -23.35
N HIS A 192 -21.45 38.67 -24.46
CA HIS A 192 -21.68 37.23 -24.46
C HIS A 192 -20.40 36.45 -24.09
N ARG A 193 -19.25 36.82 -24.67
CA ARG A 193 -17.95 36.16 -24.43
C ARG A 193 -17.48 36.23 -22.98
N LEU A 194 -17.79 37.34 -22.31
CA LEU A 194 -17.45 37.58 -20.90
C LEU A 194 -18.49 36.99 -19.92
N SER A 195 -19.59 36.42 -20.42
CA SER A 195 -20.61 35.81 -19.57
C SER A 195 -20.21 34.41 -19.10
N ASN A 196 -20.67 34.01 -17.91
CA ASN A 196 -20.41 32.66 -17.36
C ASN A 196 -21.04 31.52 -18.18
N ASN A 197 -21.94 31.84 -19.12
CA ASN A 197 -22.64 30.86 -19.96
C ASN A 197 -21.99 30.72 -21.35
N TYR A 198 -20.87 31.38 -21.60
CA TYR A 198 -20.18 31.28 -22.88
C TYR A 198 -19.66 29.86 -23.12
N GLN A 199 -20.02 29.28 -24.26
CA GLN A 199 -19.49 28.02 -24.75
C GLN A 199 -18.64 28.29 -25.98
N LEU A 200 -17.42 27.76 -25.99
CA LEU A 200 -16.55 27.82 -27.17
C LEU A 200 -17.20 27.05 -28.33
N PRO A 201 -17.13 27.57 -29.57
CA PRO A 201 -17.63 26.86 -30.73
C PRO A 201 -16.85 25.55 -30.94
N ARG A 202 -17.54 24.50 -31.39
CA ARG A 202 -16.91 23.21 -31.75
C ARG A 202 -15.95 23.41 -32.93
N HIS A 203 -14.66 23.21 -32.70
CA HIS A 203 -13.61 23.21 -33.73
C HIS A 203 -12.41 22.39 -33.25
N ILE A 204 -11.51 22.08 -34.19
CA ILE A 204 -10.21 21.45 -33.93
C ILE A 204 -9.14 22.50 -34.18
N ALA A 205 -8.30 22.78 -33.19
CA ALA A 205 -7.15 23.66 -33.33
C ALA A 205 -5.85 22.89 -33.14
N ILE A 206 -4.91 23.05 -34.07
CA ILE A 206 -3.55 22.50 -33.98
C ILE A 206 -2.55 23.65 -33.97
N ALA A 207 -1.73 23.70 -32.94
CA ALA A 207 -0.65 24.66 -32.80
C ALA A 207 0.72 23.98 -32.95
N ALA A 208 1.67 24.63 -33.60
CA ALA A 208 3.01 24.08 -33.85
C ALA A 208 3.88 23.87 -32.60
N CYS A 209 3.58 24.57 -31.50
CA CYS A 209 4.32 24.45 -30.23
C CYS A 209 3.45 24.83 -29.02
N ARG A 210 3.92 24.51 -27.81
CA ARG A 210 3.31 24.98 -26.56
C ARG A 210 3.52 26.48 -26.36
N SER A 211 2.70 27.09 -25.50
CA SER A 211 2.74 28.53 -25.18
C SER A 211 4.04 29.05 -24.56
N HIS A 212 4.94 28.17 -24.10
CA HIS A 212 6.26 28.53 -23.57
C HIS A 212 7.42 28.09 -24.48
N GLN A 213 7.13 27.51 -25.65
CA GLN A 213 8.10 27.04 -26.63
C GLN A 213 8.09 27.94 -27.87
N THR A 214 9.04 27.74 -28.79
CA THR A 214 9.12 28.45 -30.07
C THR A 214 8.99 27.49 -31.25
N ALA A 215 8.16 27.85 -32.23
CA ALA A 215 8.10 27.24 -33.55
C ALA A 215 9.29 27.71 -34.41
N LYS A 216 9.93 26.78 -35.11
CA LYS A 216 11.21 26.97 -35.81
C LYS A 216 11.08 26.74 -37.31
N GLU A 217 12.01 27.26 -38.11
CA GLU A 217 12.16 26.87 -39.52
C GLU A 217 13.07 25.63 -39.69
N TYR A 218 12.73 24.76 -40.63
CA TYR A 218 13.48 23.58 -41.03
C TYR A 218 13.91 23.68 -42.50
N THR A 219 15.06 23.11 -42.85
CA THR A 219 15.46 22.95 -44.26
C THR A 219 15.16 21.52 -44.68
N GLY A 220 14.21 21.35 -45.60
CA GLY A 220 13.82 20.04 -46.11
C GLY A 220 14.89 19.42 -47.00
N GLU A 221 14.71 18.14 -47.35
CA GLU A 221 15.63 17.39 -48.22
C GLU A 221 15.74 17.99 -49.63
N ASP A 222 14.71 18.71 -50.08
CA ASP A 222 14.69 19.43 -51.36
C ASP A 222 15.49 20.75 -51.32
N GLY A 223 16.12 21.08 -50.19
CA GLY A 223 16.89 22.29 -49.97
C GLY A 223 16.05 23.54 -49.72
N LYS A 224 14.72 23.45 -49.68
CA LYS A 224 13.83 24.57 -49.35
C LYS A 224 13.61 24.68 -47.84
N ARG A 225 13.24 25.88 -47.40
CA ARG A 225 12.84 26.12 -46.00
C ARG A 225 11.35 25.93 -45.82
N TYR A 226 10.97 25.37 -44.68
CA TYR A 226 9.61 25.12 -44.22
C TYR A 226 9.49 25.49 -42.73
N GLY A 227 8.28 25.63 -42.21
CA GLY A 227 8.03 25.51 -40.78
C GLY A 227 8.34 24.09 -40.32
N PHE A 228 8.99 23.95 -39.16
CA PHE A 228 9.42 22.65 -38.63
C PHE A 228 8.21 21.73 -38.41
N PHE A 229 7.13 22.27 -37.85
CA PHE A 229 5.87 21.54 -37.69
C PHE A 229 5.22 21.22 -39.04
N SER A 230 5.10 22.23 -39.92
CA SER A 230 4.53 22.07 -41.27
C SER A 230 5.19 20.95 -42.07
N TYR A 231 6.52 20.88 -42.05
CA TYR A 231 7.28 19.85 -42.76
C TYR A 231 6.91 18.44 -42.29
N PHE A 232 6.96 18.18 -40.98
CA PHE A 232 6.66 16.86 -40.42
C PHE A 232 5.16 16.51 -40.50
N LEU A 233 4.27 17.51 -40.44
CA LEU A 233 2.83 17.31 -40.70
C LEU A 233 2.60 16.78 -42.11
N ILE A 234 3.19 17.41 -43.13
CA ILE A 234 3.04 16.96 -44.53
C ILE A 234 3.62 15.57 -44.73
N GLN A 235 4.80 15.28 -44.18
CA GLN A 235 5.41 13.95 -44.25
C GLN A 235 4.52 12.87 -43.63
N ALA A 236 3.97 13.11 -42.44
CA ALA A 236 3.09 12.18 -41.76
C ALA A 236 1.79 11.94 -42.56
N LEU A 237 1.20 12.99 -43.12
CA LEU A 237 -0.02 12.89 -43.95
C LEU A 237 0.23 12.11 -45.24
N GLN A 238 1.34 12.35 -45.94
CA GLN A 238 1.69 11.67 -47.18
C GLN A 238 1.98 10.18 -46.96
N ARG A 239 2.74 9.82 -45.92
CA ARG A 239 3.12 8.43 -45.63
C ARG A 239 1.95 7.56 -45.21
N THR A 240 0.96 8.16 -44.57
CA THR A 240 -0.21 7.44 -44.01
C THR A 240 -1.43 7.46 -44.93
N ASN A 241 -1.30 8.06 -46.12
CA ASN A 241 -2.41 8.35 -47.04
C ASN A 241 -3.59 9.04 -46.31
N SER A 242 -3.28 9.91 -45.35
CA SER A 242 -4.25 10.63 -44.53
C SER A 242 -5.16 9.77 -43.65
N ASN A 243 -4.90 8.47 -43.46
CA ASN A 243 -5.80 7.57 -42.73
C ASN A 243 -5.63 7.60 -41.19
N LEU A 244 -4.81 8.52 -40.67
CA LEU A 244 -4.66 8.67 -39.22
C LEU A 244 -5.75 9.55 -38.62
N SER A 245 -6.20 9.17 -37.43
CA SER A 245 -6.97 10.06 -36.56
C SER A 245 -6.13 11.26 -36.14
N TYR A 246 -6.78 12.36 -35.76
CA TYR A 246 -6.09 13.55 -35.24
C TYR A 246 -5.15 13.21 -34.07
N THR A 247 -5.57 12.34 -33.15
CA THR A 247 -4.72 11.88 -32.03
C THR A 247 -3.45 11.19 -32.53
N ASN A 248 -3.59 10.21 -33.44
CA ASN A 248 -2.44 9.44 -33.91
C ASN A 248 -1.51 10.30 -34.77
N LEU A 249 -2.06 11.20 -35.57
CA LEU A 249 -1.30 12.16 -36.37
C LEU A 249 -0.42 13.04 -35.48
N ILE A 250 -0.98 13.67 -34.44
CA ILE A 250 -0.24 14.53 -33.52
C ILE A 250 0.76 13.74 -32.68
N ARG A 251 0.45 12.50 -32.31
CA ARG A 251 1.37 11.60 -31.62
C ARG A 251 2.59 11.28 -32.48
N ASP A 252 2.38 10.92 -33.74
CA ASP A 252 3.48 10.61 -34.68
C ASP A 252 4.33 11.86 -34.95
N ILE A 253 3.70 13.02 -35.13
CA ILE A 253 4.43 14.29 -35.32
C ILE A 253 5.23 14.66 -34.07
N ASN A 254 4.67 14.53 -32.86
CA ASN A 254 5.40 14.82 -31.62
C ASN A 254 6.60 13.87 -31.43
N ALA A 255 6.46 12.58 -31.73
CA ALA A 255 7.57 11.63 -31.67
C ALA A 255 8.71 12.03 -32.61
N LEU A 256 8.37 12.43 -33.84
CA LEU A 256 9.33 12.91 -34.84
C LEU A 256 10.06 14.18 -34.42
N ILE A 257 9.30 15.18 -33.95
CA ILE A 257 9.88 16.49 -33.58
C ILE A 257 10.79 16.34 -32.36
N THR A 258 10.35 15.58 -31.34
CA THR A 258 11.11 15.40 -30.09
C THR A 258 12.44 14.69 -30.33
N GLY A 259 12.53 13.76 -31.29
CA GLY A 259 13.80 13.10 -31.64
C GLY A 259 14.82 14.01 -32.34
N LYS A 260 14.40 15.17 -32.85
CA LYS A 260 15.23 16.07 -33.68
C LYS A 260 15.51 17.43 -33.06
N VAL A 261 14.57 18.01 -32.30
CA VAL A 261 14.69 19.33 -31.70
C VAL A 261 14.17 19.33 -30.27
N ASN A 262 14.99 19.87 -29.37
CA ASN A 262 14.55 20.23 -28.03
C ASN A 262 13.69 21.51 -28.10
N GLU A 263 12.60 21.56 -27.30
CA GLU A 263 11.74 22.74 -27.14
C GLU A 263 10.84 23.10 -28.35
N GLN A 264 10.17 22.12 -28.95
CA GLN A 264 8.99 22.33 -29.81
C GLN A 264 8.07 21.10 -29.72
N SER A 265 6.82 21.28 -29.31
CA SER A 265 5.86 20.16 -29.14
C SER A 265 4.47 20.58 -29.60
N PRO A 266 4.01 20.13 -30.79
CA PRO A 266 2.69 20.47 -31.28
C PRO A 266 1.57 20.11 -30.31
N GLN A 267 0.56 20.97 -30.25
CA GLN A 267 -0.61 20.83 -29.39
C GLN A 267 -1.87 20.71 -30.24
N ILE A 268 -2.85 19.97 -29.73
CA ILE A 268 -4.17 19.87 -30.34
C ILE A 268 -5.25 20.10 -29.30
N GLU A 269 -6.22 20.92 -29.64
CA GLU A 269 -7.39 21.23 -28.82
C GLU A 269 -8.66 20.90 -29.62
N ALA A 270 -9.46 19.96 -29.12
CA ALA A 270 -10.71 19.54 -29.72
C ALA A 270 -11.57 18.78 -28.70
N PRO A 271 -12.89 18.66 -28.91
CA PRO A 271 -13.71 17.70 -28.19
C PRO A 271 -13.20 16.26 -28.36
N SER A 272 -13.27 15.44 -27.30
CA SER A 272 -12.72 14.08 -27.28
C SER A 272 -13.28 13.14 -28.36
N GLU A 273 -14.49 13.41 -28.84
CA GLU A 273 -15.11 12.68 -29.95
C GLU A 273 -14.49 13.00 -31.32
N ASP A 274 -14.05 14.25 -31.52
CA ASP A 274 -13.49 14.74 -32.77
C ASP A 274 -12.04 14.31 -32.97
N LEU A 275 -11.30 14.11 -31.88
CA LEU A 275 -9.93 13.61 -31.90
C LEU A 275 -9.78 12.23 -32.56
N ARG A 276 -10.86 11.45 -32.62
CA ARG A 276 -10.88 10.12 -33.27
C ARG A 276 -11.23 10.17 -34.76
N GLN A 277 -11.63 11.32 -35.27
CA GLN A 277 -11.89 11.49 -36.69
C GLN A 277 -10.59 11.54 -37.48
N ILE A 278 -10.66 11.15 -38.75
CA ILE A 278 -9.56 11.26 -39.71
C ILE A 278 -9.28 12.75 -40.04
N PHE A 279 -8.04 13.08 -40.40
CA PHE A 279 -7.66 14.43 -40.81
C PHE A 279 -8.57 14.97 -41.93
N LEU A 280 -9.07 16.21 -41.76
CA LEU A 280 -10.09 16.91 -42.58
C LEU A 280 -11.51 16.34 -42.47
N GLY A 281 -11.79 15.49 -41.49
CA GLY A 281 -13.11 14.89 -41.32
C GLY A 281 -13.28 13.61 -42.16
N GLY A 282 -14.16 12.72 -41.71
CA GLY A 282 -14.37 11.41 -42.32
C GLY A 282 -14.90 10.37 -41.33
N ALA A 283 -15.09 9.14 -41.79
CA ALA A 283 -15.44 8.03 -40.91
C ALA A 283 -14.42 7.90 -39.77
N ILE A 284 -14.88 7.52 -38.58
CA ILE A 284 -14.01 7.21 -37.44
C ILE A 284 -13.07 6.09 -37.89
N GLY A 285 -11.79 6.42 -38.09
CA GLY A 285 -10.78 5.43 -38.43
C GLY A 285 -10.56 4.48 -37.27
N GLU A 286 -10.45 3.17 -37.55
CA GLU A 286 -9.89 2.26 -36.55
C GLU A 286 -8.50 2.75 -36.18
N SER A 287 -8.22 2.90 -34.88
CA SER A 287 -6.88 3.24 -34.41
C SER A 287 -6.07 1.95 -34.26
N PRO A 288 -5.10 1.66 -35.15
CA PRO A 288 -4.18 0.57 -34.85
C PRO A 288 -3.35 0.97 -33.63
N ASN A 289 -3.35 0.12 -32.60
CA ASN A 289 -2.53 0.33 -31.41
C ASN A 289 -1.09 -0.10 -31.70
N TYR A 290 -0.30 0.84 -32.22
CA TYR A 290 1.14 0.75 -32.44
C TYR A 290 1.88 1.79 -31.57
N PHE A 291 3.17 1.54 -31.34
CA PHE A 291 4.11 2.55 -30.88
C PHE A 291 4.89 3.12 -32.06
N THR A 292 5.23 4.40 -32.00
CA THR A 292 6.04 5.09 -33.00
C THR A 292 7.51 4.92 -32.61
N LEU A 293 8.28 4.25 -33.47
CA LEU A 293 9.73 4.08 -33.36
C LEU A 293 10.42 5.23 -34.10
N THR A 294 11.31 5.94 -33.42
CA THR A 294 12.10 7.06 -33.97
C THR A 294 13.55 6.98 -33.49
N TYR A 295 14.48 7.53 -34.24
CA TYR A 295 15.86 7.70 -33.78
C TYR A 295 15.98 9.02 -32.98
N ASP A 296 16.39 8.94 -31.72
CA ASP A 296 16.66 10.12 -30.88
C ASP A 296 18.12 10.53 -31.03
N ASP A 297 18.36 11.56 -31.84
CA ASP A 297 19.69 12.09 -32.14
C ASP A 297 20.19 13.07 -31.06
N GLN A 298 19.30 13.64 -30.25
CA GLN A 298 19.64 14.73 -29.34
C GLN A 298 20.06 14.23 -27.96
N ASN A 299 19.38 13.23 -27.40
CA ASN A 299 19.62 12.79 -26.03
C ASN A 299 20.29 11.41 -25.96
N GLN A 300 19.70 10.43 -26.64
CA GLN A 300 20.06 9.02 -26.41
C GLN A 300 20.95 8.40 -27.49
N HIS A 301 21.04 9.00 -28.69
CA HIS A 301 21.74 8.45 -29.87
C HIS A 301 21.31 7.00 -30.17
N SER A 302 20.03 6.70 -29.98
CA SER A 302 19.47 5.34 -30.07
C SER A 302 18.05 5.35 -30.61
N TRP A 303 17.59 4.21 -31.11
CA TRP A 303 16.18 3.99 -31.43
C TRP A 303 15.32 3.99 -30.16
N VAL A 304 14.22 4.73 -30.19
CA VAL A 304 13.28 4.85 -29.08
C VAL A 304 11.86 4.65 -29.55
N ILE A 305 11.02 4.05 -28.71
CA ILE A 305 9.57 4.05 -28.90
C ILE A 305 8.91 5.03 -27.93
N ASN A 306 7.81 5.64 -28.36
CA ASN A 306 6.93 6.47 -27.52
C ASN A 306 6.04 5.64 -26.56
N GLY A 307 6.64 4.66 -25.89
CA GLY A 307 5.99 3.80 -24.90
C GLY A 307 6.97 3.45 -23.79
N GLY A 308 6.52 3.45 -22.55
CA GLY A 308 7.30 3.20 -21.34
C GLY A 308 6.49 2.50 -20.26
N ILE A 309 6.90 2.60 -19.00
CA ILE A 309 6.21 1.97 -17.85
C ILE A 309 4.75 2.41 -17.78
N LEU A 310 4.45 3.70 -18.01
CA LEU A 310 3.07 4.22 -18.00
C LEU A 310 2.19 3.61 -19.09
N HIS A 311 2.82 3.12 -20.16
CA HIS A 311 2.16 2.49 -21.30
C HIS A 311 2.11 0.97 -21.15
N GLY A 312 2.42 0.41 -19.98
CA GLY A 312 2.32 -1.03 -19.69
C GLY A 312 3.52 -1.87 -20.16
N ILE A 313 4.62 -1.22 -20.56
CA ILE A 313 5.87 -1.93 -20.91
C ILE A 313 6.61 -2.31 -19.63
N ARG A 314 6.92 -3.60 -19.48
CA ARG A 314 7.59 -4.13 -18.28
C ARG A 314 9.10 -3.80 -18.29
N PRO A 315 9.69 -3.46 -17.12
CA PRO A 315 11.13 -3.22 -17.02
C PRO A 315 11.98 -4.40 -17.50
N THR A 316 13.14 -4.13 -18.09
CA THR A 316 14.02 -5.19 -18.61
C THR A 316 14.61 -6.11 -17.54
N SER A 317 14.57 -5.70 -16.27
CA SER A 317 14.92 -6.53 -15.11
C SER A 317 13.95 -7.71 -14.87
N GLU A 318 12.75 -7.65 -15.47
CA GLU A 318 11.74 -8.72 -15.49
C GLU A 318 11.80 -9.58 -16.75
N GLY A 319 12.61 -9.18 -17.75
CA GLY A 319 12.87 -9.87 -19.00
C GLY A 319 12.79 -8.95 -20.23
N GLN A 320 13.10 -9.47 -21.40
CA GLN A 320 13.11 -8.70 -22.65
C GLN A 320 11.72 -8.68 -23.31
N THR A 321 11.29 -7.49 -23.74
CA THR A 321 10.09 -7.31 -24.59
C THR A 321 10.53 -7.24 -26.05
N LEU A 322 9.86 -7.99 -26.93
CA LEU A 322 10.19 -8.04 -28.36
C LEU A 322 9.15 -7.28 -29.19
N LEU A 323 9.63 -6.57 -30.21
CA LEU A 323 8.86 -5.74 -31.11
C LEU A 323 9.04 -6.24 -32.56
N ALA A 324 7.99 -6.15 -33.36
CA ALA A 324 8.08 -6.20 -34.83
C ALA A 324 7.95 -4.77 -35.37
N ILE A 325 8.86 -4.40 -36.28
CA ILE A 325 8.96 -3.05 -36.85
C ILE A 325 8.40 -3.04 -38.26
N PHE A 326 7.48 -2.12 -38.54
CA PHE A 326 6.76 -1.98 -39.80
C PHE A 326 6.94 -0.57 -40.39
N PRO A 327 6.82 -0.41 -41.73
CA PRO A 327 6.75 0.91 -42.34
C PRO A 327 5.56 1.72 -41.79
N GLN A 328 5.75 3.03 -41.57
CA GLN A 328 4.65 3.94 -41.24
C GLN A 328 3.60 3.91 -42.37
N GLY A 329 2.32 3.80 -42.02
CA GLY A 329 1.22 3.72 -42.99
C GLY A 329 0.84 2.31 -43.45
N SER A 330 1.46 1.26 -42.87
CA SER A 330 1.06 -0.13 -43.07
C SER A 330 -0.43 -0.35 -42.73
N LYS A 331 -1.12 -1.22 -43.46
CA LYS A 331 -2.53 -1.50 -43.15
C LYS A 331 -2.66 -2.26 -41.82
N PRO A 332 -3.76 -2.08 -41.05
CA PRO A 332 -3.97 -2.80 -39.79
C PRO A 332 -3.83 -4.33 -39.90
N GLU A 333 -4.17 -4.92 -41.06
CA GLU A 333 -4.03 -6.36 -41.30
C GLU A 333 -2.56 -6.78 -41.46
N GLN A 334 -1.71 -5.93 -42.05
CA GLN A 334 -0.28 -6.17 -42.22
C GLN A 334 0.46 -6.12 -40.87
N LEU A 335 0.04 -5.24 -39.97
CA LEU A 335 0.61 -5.15 -38.62
C LEU A 335 0.42 -6.41 -37.78
N ARG A 336 -0.49 -7.30 -38.19
CA ARG A 336 -0.72 -8.58 -37.53
C ARG A 336 0.15 -9.71 -38.12
N GLN A 337 0.86 -9.47 -39.23
CA GLN A 337 1.72 -10.45 -39.91
C GLN A 337 3.20 -10.12 -39.68
N ILE A 338 3.89 -10.94 -38.89
CA ILE A 338 5.31 -10.78 -38.57
C ILE A 338 6.18 -10.90 -39.83
N SER A 339 5.76 -11.67 -40.84
CA SER A 339 6.46 -11.79 -42.12
C SER A 339 6.46 -10.51 -42.95
N GLU A 340 5.53 -9.58 -42.69
CA GLU A 340 5.48 -8.26 -43.33
C GLU A 340 6.29 -7.19 -42.55
N ALA A 341 6.92 -7.57 -41.43
CA ALA A 341 7.79 -6.67 -40.66
C ALA A 341 9.13 -6.49 -41.35
N ILE A 342 9.70 -5.29 -41.28
CA ILE A 342 11.05 -4.97 -41.79
C ILE A 342 12.10 -5.74 -41.00
N CYS A 343 11.96 -5.74 -39.67
CA CYS A 343 12.83 -6.45 -38.76
C CYS A 343 12.17 -6.64 -37.39
N GLN A 344 12.82 -7.42 -36.52
CA GLN A 344 12.49 -7.50 -35.11
C GLN A 344 13.43 -6.63 -34.30
N ALA A 345 12.94 -6.18 -33.14
CA ALA A 345 13.71 -5.35 -32.23
C ALA A 345 13.44 -5.74 -30.78
N THR A 346 14.40 -5.47 -29.90
CA THR A 346 14.32 -5.76 -28.46
C THR A 346 14.38 -4.48 -27.65
N ILE A 347 13.50 -4.36 -26.65
CA ILE A 347 13.56 -3.28 -25.68
C ILE A 347 14.69 -3.56 -24.69
N THR A 348 15.65 -2.64 -24.59
CA THR A 348 16.85 -2.77 -23.72
C THR A 348 16.76 -1.93 -22.46
N HIS A 349 16.02 -0.82 -22.51
CA HIS A 349 15.78 0.05 -21.36
C HIS A 349 14.37 0.62 -21.42
N VAL A 350 13.69 0.66 -20.28
CA VAL A 350 12.31 1.16 -20.16
C VAL A 350 12.31 2.34 -19.20
N GLU A 351 11.91 3.51 -19.70
CA GLU A 351 11.69 4.71 -18.91
C GLU A 351 10.18 4.93 -18.68
N THR A 352 9.81 6.04 -18.05
CA THR A 352 8.40 6.31 -17.69
C THR A 352 7.51 6.42 -18.93
N GLU A 353 7.93 7.19 -19.94
CA GLU A 353 7.13 7.51 -21.13
C GLU A 353 7.73 6.95 -22.43
N ILE A 354 9.02 6.64 -22.46
CA ILE A 354 9.76 6.14 -23.63
C ILE A 354 10.54 4.87 -23.30
N SER A 355 10.94 4.10 -24.31
CA SER A 355 11.81 2.93 -24.14
C SER A 355 12.86 2.85 -25.25
N LYS A 356 14.09 2.50 -24.88
CA LYS A 356 15.20 2.25 -25.81
C LYS A 356 15.05 0.89 -26.48
N VAL A 357 15.34 0.88 -27.77
CA VAL A 357 15.17 -0.28 -28.65
C VAL A 357 16.48 -0.57 -29.38
N GLU A 358 16.82 -1.84 -29.50
CA GLU A 358 17.91 -2.36 -30.32
C GLU A 358 17.33 -3.23 -31.43
N LEU A 359 17.80 -3.04 -32.67
CA LEU A 359 17.32 -3.82 -33.82
C LEU A 359 18.07 -5.16 -33.84
N ASN A 360 17.35 -6.26 -34.04
CA ASN A 360 17.92 -7.62 -33.92
C ASN A 360 18.55 -8.14 -35.23
N ASP A 361 18.53 -7.35 -36.30
CA ASP A 361 19.09 -7.71 -37.61
C ASP A 361 20.16 -6.69 -38.03
N ASP A 362 21.42 -7.12 -38.01
CA ASP A 362 22.59 -6.30 -38.36
C ASP A 362 22.58 -5.82 -39.83
N ASN A 363 21.77 -6.42 -40.71
CA ASN A 363 21.70 -6.07 -42.13
C ASN A 363 20.60 -5.03 -42.46
N VAL A 364 19.78 -4.64 -41.49
CA VAL A 364 18.67 -3.71 -41.69
C VAL A 364 19.10 -2.30 -41.32
N ASN A 365 19.29 -1.45 -42.33
CA ASN A 365 19.60 -0.03 -42.14
C ASN A 365 18.32 0.81 -42.28
N LEU A 366 17.66 1.09 -41.16
CA LEU A 366 16.51 2.00 -41.12
C LEU A 366 16.98 3.45 -41.23
N SER A 367 16.23 4.28 -41.95
CA SER A 367 16.54 5.71 -42.06
C SER A 367 16.27 6.40 -40.73
N GLN A 368 17.29 7.07 -40.17
CA GLN A 368 17.17 7.80 -38.90
C GLN A 368 16.25 9.03 -39.00
N ASP A 369 15.92 9.45 -40.23
CA ASP A 369 15.03 10.57 -40.51
C ASP A 369 13.55 10.16 -40.66
N GLU A 370 13.25 8.87 -40.52
CA GLU A 370 11.91 8.32 -40.70
C GLU A 370 11.37 7.67 -39.41
N PRO A 371 10.06 7.78 -39.13
CA PRO A 371 9.42 7.01 -38.09
C PRO A 371 8.96 5.66 -38.65
N TYR A 372 8.92 4.67 -37.76
CA TYR A 372 8.40 3.34 -38.04
C TYR A 372 7.32 2.98 -37.02
N TRP A 373 6.51 1.97 -37.30
CA TRP A 373 5.52 1.46 -36.35
C TRP A 373 6.04 0.19 -35.68
N ALA A 374 5.97 0.14 -34.36
CA ALA A 374 6.39 -0.98 -33.54
C ALA A 374 5.19 -1.64 -32.87
N VAL A 375 5.09 -2.97 -32.99
CA VAL A 375 4.05 -3.78 -32.38
C VAL A 375 4.69 -4.79 -31.44
N ILE A 376 4.16 -4.93 -30.22
CA ILE A 376 4.65 -5.92 -29.25
C ILE A 376 4.31 -7.32 -29.75
N THR A 377 5.34 -8.14 -29.93
CA THR A 377 5.23 -9.55 -30.38
C THR A 377 5.37 -10.54 -29.23
N ASP A 378 6.04 -10.12 -28.15
CA ASP A 378 6.36 -10.95 -27.01
C ASP A 378 6.59 -10.09 -25.76
N VAL A 379 6.06 -10.54 -24.62
CA VAL A 379 6.17 -9.88 -23.32
C VAL A 379 6.88 -10.83 -22.36
N PRO A 380 7.84 -10.37 -21.55
CA PRO A 380 8.54 -11.23 -20.61
C PRO A 380 7.61 -11.73 -19.49
N LEU A 381 7.80 -12.99 -19.10
CA LEU A 381 7.20 -13.55 -17.88
C LEU A 381 8.16 -13.29 -16.70
N PRO A 382 7.72 -12.57 -15.65
CA PRO A 382 8.58 -12.26 -14.52
C PRO A 382 8.96 -13.54 -13.76
N GLN A 383 10.16 -13.53 -13.18
CA GLN A 383 10.61 -14.57 -12.27
C GLN A 383 10.36 -14.14 -10.83
N LEU A 384 9.78 -15.05 -10.05
CA LEU A 384 9.55 -14.89 -8.63
C LEU A 384 10.90 -14.91 -7.91
N LYS A 385 11.22 -13.80 -7.24
CA LYS A 385 12.48 -13.61 -6.50
C LYS A 385 12.33 -14.18 -5.10
N VAL A 386 13.23 -15.07 -4.70
CA VAL A 386 13.24 -15.66 -3.36
C VAL A 386 14.55 -15.37 -2.63
N TYR A 387 14.44 -14.97 -1.36
CA TYR A 387 15.60 -14.82 -0.48
C TYR A 387 15.73 -16.05 0.42
N LEU A 388 16.85 -16.75 0.35
CA LEU A 388 17.09 -17.96 1.11
C LEU A 388 17.70 -17.62 2.49
N LYS A 389 17.16 -18.18 3.57
CA LYS A 389 17.62 -17.94 4.95
C LYS A 389 17.49 -19.21 5.79
N GLY A 390 18.31 -19.36 6.83
CA GLY A 390 18.19 -20.44 7.81
C GLY A 390 19.43 -21.33 7.84
N ASP A 391 19.26 -22.61 8.19
CA ASP A 391 20.35 -23.57 8.33
C ASP A 391 21.09 -23.78 6.99
N ASP A 392 22.42 -23.62 7.00
CA ASP A 392 23.28 -23.66 5.80
C ASP A 392 23.07 -24.91 4.95
N VAL A 393 22.90 -26.08 5.59
CA VAL A 393 22.67 -27.36 4.90
C VAL A 393 21.36 -27.36 4.13
N GLY A 394 20.29 -26.79 4.71
CA GLY A 394 19.00 -26.69 4.06
C GLY A 394 19.01 -25.68 2.92
N VAL A 395 19.61 -24.51 3.15
CA VAL A 395 19.75 -23.45 2.14
C VAL A 395 20.51 -23.95 0.90
N GLU A 396 21.60 -24.68 1.09
CA GLU A 396 22.40 -25.18 -0.03
C GLU A 396 21.66 -26.24 -0.86
N LEU A 397 20.85 -27.11 -0.22
CA LEU A 397 19.99 -28.04 -0.94
C LEU A 397 18.92 -27.33 -1.79
N VAL A 398 18.36 -26.23 -1.28
CA VAL A 398 17.41 -25.40 -2.03
C VAL A 398 18.09 -24.70 -3.21
N ARG A 399 19.31 -24.19 -3.04
CA ARG A 399 20.10 -23.60 -4.13
C ARG A 399 20.42 -24.62 -5.23
N GLN A 400 20.78 -25.84 -4.86
CA GLN A 400 21.01 -26.93 -5.82
C GLN A 400 19.73 -27.37 -6.53
N ALA A 401 18.60 -27.39 -5.84
CA ALA A 401 17.29 -27.66 -6.45
C ALA A 401 16.90 -26.55 -7.43
N LEU A 402 17.13 -25.28 -7.11
CA LEU A 402 16.91 -24.15 -8.03
C LEU A 402 17.76 -24.26 -9.29
N ALA A 403 19.04 -24.65 -9.16
CA ALA A 403 19.97 -24.75 -10.27
C ALA A 403 19.69 -25.93 -11.23
N THR A 404 18.87 -26.90 -10.80
CA THR A 404 18.64 -28.17 -11.53
C THR A 404 17.18 -28.44 -11.87
N SER A 405 16.26 -27.52 -11.52
CA SER A 405 14.80 -27.68 -11.61
C SER A 405 14.29 -28.00 -13.02
N ASP A 406 14.86 -27.35 -14.05
CA ASP A 406 14.44 -27.55 -15.45
C ASP A 406 15.43 -28.42 -16.22
N ARG A 407 15.25 -29.75 -16.22
CA ARG A 407 16.09 -30.70 -16.99
C ARG A 407 17.61 -30.49 -16.78
N ASN A 408 18.05 -30.26 -15.54
CA ASN A 408 19.43 -29.89 -15.15
C ASN A 408 19.88 -28.47 -15.54
N LYS A 409 18.94 -27.56 -15.81
CA LYS A 409 19.15 -26.12 -15.93
C LYS A 409 18.46 -25.39 -14.76
N PRO A 410 18.84 -24.12 -14.49
CA PRO A 410 18.19 -23.31 -13.47
C PRO A 410 16.69 -23.13 -13.72
N SER A 411 15.91 -22.95 -12.63
CA SER A 411 14.47 -22.73 -12.71
C SER A 411 14.11 -21.57 -13.64
N LEU A 412 13.12 -21.80 -14.50
CA LEU A 412 12.61 -20.80 -15.44
C LEU A 412 11.71 -19.75 -14.77
N PHE A 413 11.17 -20.05 -13.59
CA PHE A 413 10.12 -19.25 -12.94
C PHE A 413 10.56 -18.63 -11.62
N VAL A 414 11.61 -19.16 -10.99
CA VAL A 414 12.07 -18.74 -9.66
C VAL A 414 13.57 -18.42 -9.72
N ARG A 415 13.99 -17.31 -9.10
CA ARG A 415 15.41 -16.96 -8.95
C ARG A 415 15.75 -16.54 -7.54
N GLU A 416 16.99 -16.80 -7.11
CA GLU A 416 17.52 -16.29 -5.85
C GLU A 416 17.71 -14.76 -5.94
N ALA A 417 17.25 -14.04 -4.92
CA ALA A 417 17.38 -12.59 -4.81
C ALA A 417 18.74 -12.20 -4.23
N GLU A 418 19.38 -11.19 -4.79
CA GLU A 418 20.68 -10.68 -4.30
C GLU A 418 20.58 -10.01 -2.92
N SER A 419 19.41 -9.47 -2.57
CA SER A 419 19.17 -8.81 -1.28
C SER A 419 17.76 -9.05 -0.77
N SER A 420 17.61 -8.94 0.56
CA SER A 420 16.33 -9.10 1.26
C SER A 420 15.33 -7.97 0.98
N GLN A 421 15.76 -6.85 0.40
CA GLN A 421 14.91 -5.69 0.08
C GLN A 421 14.23 -5.79 -1.29
N ASN A 422 14.68 -6.71 -2.16
CA ASN A 422 14.15 -6.90 -3.52
C ASN A 422 13.73 -8.36 -3.74
N THR A 423 12.93 -8.90 -2.81
CA THR A 423 12.44 -10.27 -2.83
C THR A 423 10.91 -10.31 -2.79
N ASN A 424 10.31 -11.29 -3.46
CA ASN A 424 8.87 -11.55 -3.37
C ASN A 424 8.56 -12.40 -2.14
N TYR A 425 9.39 -13.39 -1.85
CA TYR A 425 9.21 -14.32 -0.73
C TYR A 425 10.54 -14.67 -0.06
N TYR A 426 10.48 -15.12 1.19
CA TYR A 426 11.58 -15.79 1.87
C TYR A 426 11.38 -17.29 1.83
N VAL A 427 12.47 -18.03 1.63
CA VAL A 427 12.50 -19.48 1.90
C VAL A 427 13.34 -19.70 3.14
N GLU A 428 12.69 -20.03 4.25
CA GLU A 428 13.37 -20.25 5.54
C GLU A 428 13.55 -21.75 5.81
N ALA A 429 14.80 -22.18 5.95
CA ALA A 429 15.18 -23.53 6.38
C ALA A 429 15.43 -23.53 7.89
N THR A 430 14.48 -24.01 8.69
CA THR A 430 14.62 -24.06 10.14
C THR A 430 14.01 -25.34 10.72
N ASN A 431 14.66 -25.90 11.74
CA ASN A 431 14.20 -27.10 12.45
C ASN A 431 13.89 -28.30 11.53
N GLY A 432 14.63 -28.46 10.43
CA GLY A 432 14.43 -29.55 9.47
C GLY A 432 13.23 -29.37 8.51
N GLN A 433 12.61 -28.19 8.51
CA GLN A 433 11.49 -27.81 7.65
C GLN A 433 11.86 -26.64 6.72
N TYR A 434 11.21 -26.57 5.56
CA TYR A 434 11.25 -25.42 4.66
C TYR A 434 9.93 -24.66 4.70
N TRP A 435 10.03 -23.34 4.87
CA TRP A 435 8.91 -22.40 4.93
C TRP A 435 8.97 -21.42 3.78
N ILE A 436 7.84 -21.12 3.15
CA ILE A 436 7.71 -20.00 2.21
C ILE A 436 7.01 -18.88 2.97
N LEU A 437 7.69 -17.76 3.19
CA LEU A 437 7.18 -16.62 3.94
C LEU A 437 7.04 -15.39 3.04
N GLU A 438 6.04 -14.55 3.28
CA GLU A 438 5.91 -13.27 2.57
C GLU A 438 7.04 -12.29 2.92
N ALA A 439 7.41 -11.45 1.95
CA ALA A 439 8.49 -10.50 2.15
C ALA A 439 8.16 -9.35 3.12
N ALA A 440 6.90 -8.92 3.15
CA ALA A 440 6.46 -7.73 3.89
C ALA A 440 6.40 -7.95 5.40
N ASP A 441 5.89 -9.11 5.83
CA ASP A 441 5.54 -9.38 7.23
C ASP A 441 6.00 -10.76 7.72
N LYS A 442 6.64 -11.55 6.86
CA LYS A 442 7.21 -12.87 7.16
C LYS A 442 6.18 -13.92 7.59
N HIS A 443 4.91 -13.76 7.21
CA HIS A 443 3.91 -14.80 7.44
C HIS A 443 4.05 -15.97 6.46
N PRO A 444 3.83 -17.23 6.90
CA PRO A 444 3.82 -18.39 6.02
C PRO A 444 2.73 -18.33 4.96
N LEU A 445 3.11 -18.45 3.69
CA LEU A 445 2.20 -18.44 2.55
C LEU A 445 1.45 -19.78 2.41
N VAL A 446 2.18 -20.88 2.60
CA VAL A 446 1.70 -22.28 2.51
C VAL A 446 2.26 -23.10 3.66
N ALA A 447 1.69 -24.29 3.91
CA ALA A 447 2.19 -25.21 4.93
C ALA A 447 3.69 -25.53 4.71
N PRO A 448 4.49 -25.76 5.76
CA PRO A 448 5.91 -26.09 5.61
C PRO A 448 6.14 -27.45 4.94
N VAL A 449 7.37 -27.71 4.50
CA VAL A 449 7.81 -29.02 3.98
C VAL A 449 8.90 -29.61 4.88
N PRO A 450 8.66 -30.75 5.57
CA PRO A 450 7.38 -31.45 5.70
C PRO A 450 6.37 -30.66 6.54
N GLU A 451 5.08 -30.94 6.39
CA GLU A 451 4.02 -30.26 7.15
C GLU A 451 4.06 -30.61 8.64
N ILE A 452 4.36 -31.87 8.96
CA ILE A 452 4.59 -32.36 10.32
C ILE A 452 6.10 -32.48 10.52
N PRO A 453 6.69 -31.85 11.55
CA PRO A 453 8.08 -32.03 11.90
C PRO A 453 8.38 -33.51 12.20
N ASP A 454 9.42 -34.06 11.59
CA ASP A 454 9.88 -35.43 11.86
C ASP A 454 11.38 -35.46 12.22
N THR A 455 11.88 -36.65 12.55
CA THR A 455 13.28 -36.84 12.96
C THR A 455 14.26 -36.82 11.78
N GLN A 456 13.79 -36.67 10.54
CA GLN A 456 14.66 -36.58 9.36
C GLN A 456 15.07 -35.13 9.13
N ALA A 457 16.37 -34.90 8.93
CA ALA A 457 16.93 -33.59 8.58
C ALA A 457 16.52 -33.13 7.17
N TYR A 458 17.11 -32.03 6.69
CA TYR A 458 16.94 -31.56 5.31
C TYR A 458 17.29 -32.65 4.28
N THR A 459 16.40 -32.89 3.32
CA THR A 459 16.63 -33.84 2.22
C THR A 459 16.49 -33.16 0.86
N ARG A 460 17.17 -33.72 -0.15
CA ARG A 460 17.06 -33.25 -1.54
C ARG A 460 15.62 -33.28 -2.05
N GLN A 461 14.87 -34.34 -1.75
CA GLN A 461 13.48 -34.48 -2.18
C GLN A 461 12.58 -33.36 -1.61
N ARG A 462 12.80 -32.94 -0.36
CA ARG A 462 12.08 -31.83 0.29
C ARG A 462 12.45 -30.48 -0.32
N ALA A 463 13.73 -30.26 -0.64
CA ALA A 463 14.18 -29.07 -1.35
C ALA A 463 13.57 -28.99 -2.77
N GLU A 464 13.56 -30.10 -3.51
CA GLU A 464 12.88 -30.15 -4.81
C GLU A 464 11.37 -29.92 -4.69
N GLN A 465 10.74 -30.37 -3.59
CA GLN A 465 9.33 -30.12 -3.33
C GLN A 465 9.04 -28.63 -3.05
N ILE A 466 9.86 -27.94 -2.26
CA ILE A 466 9.65 -26.51 -2.00
C ILE A 466 9.85 -25.67 -3.27
N ILE A 467 10.82 -26.04 -4.13
CA ILE A 467 11.00 -25.40 -5.43
C ILE A 467 9.81 -25.64 -6.36
N ARG A 468 9.27 -26.87 -6.43
CA ARG A 468 8.04 -27.13 -7.20
C ARG A 468 6.86 -26.29 -6.73
N ARG A 469 6.70 -26.09 -5.42
CA ARG A 469 5.66 -25.19 -4.87
C ARG A 469 5.87 -23.75 -5.31
N LEU A 470 7.10 -23.24 -5.23
CA LEU A 470 7.42 -21.88 -5.69
C LEU A 470 7.18 -21.70 -7.18
N GLU A 471 7.48 -22.69 -8.02
CA GLU A 471 7.19 -22.63 -9.46
C GLU A 471 5.68 -22.66 -9.75
N ASN A 472 4.89 -23.46 -9.00
CA ASN A 472 3.43 -23.43 -9.10
C ASN A 472 2.85 -22.07 -8.72
N ILE A 473 3.37 -21.47 -7.63
CA ILE A 473 3.00 -20.12 -7.19
C ILE A 473 3.37 -19.11 -8.27
N ALA A 474 4.59 -19.15 -8.80
CA ALA A 474 5.05 -18.24 -9.84
C ALA A 474 4.17 -18.32 -11.11
N ARG A 475 3.81 -19.53 -11.57
CA ARG A 475 2.90 -19.71 -12.72
C ARG A 475 1.52 -19.13 -12.45
N TRP A 476 0.94 -19.42 -11.28
CA TRP A 476 -0.35 -18.88 -10.87
C TRP A 476 -0.34 -17.35 -10.82
N THR A 477 0.68 -16.77 -10.19
CA THR A 477 0.86 -15.31 -10.10
C THR A 477 1.05 -14.69 -11.48
N ASN A 478 1.81 -15.32 -12.38
CA ASN A 478 2.01 -14.81 -13.75
C ASN A 478 0.71 -14.74 -14.55
N ILE A 479 -0.21 -15.70 -14.38
CA ILE A 479 -1.53 -15.67 -15.02
C ILE A 479 -2.43 -14.62 -14.35
N LEU A 480 -2.39 -14.50 -13.03
CA LEU A 480 -3.11 -13.46 -12.31
C LEU A 480 -2.64 -12.06 -12.77
N GLU A 481 -1.34 -11.85 -12.92
CA GLU A 481 -0.76 -10.57 -13.36
C GLU A 481 -0.76 -10.38 -14.88
N MET A 482 -1.25 -11.35 -15.65
CA MET A 482 -1.40 -11.23 -17.09
C MET A 482 -2.44 -10.15 -17.40
N LYS A 483 -1.99 -9.05 -17.99
CA LYS A 483 -2.82 -7.90 -18.36
C LYS A 483 -3.02 -7.85 -19.87
N THR A 484 -4.11 -7.22 -20.29
CA THR A 484 -4.36 -6.86 -21.69
C THR A 484 -3.14 -6.12 -22.25
N PRO A 485 -2.55 -6.58 -23.38
CA PRO A 485 -1.44 -5.89 -24.01
C PRO A 485 -1.81 -4.44 -24.35
N PRO A 486 -0.89 -3.47 -24.23
CA PRO A 486 -1.13 -2.08 -24.63
C PRO A 486 -1.51 -1.93 -26.10
N THR A 487 -1.08 -2.88 -26.94
CA THR A 487 -1.37 -2.95 -28.37
C THR A 487 -2.70 -3.65 -28.70
N SER A 488 -3.47 -4.10 -27.70
CA SER A 488 -4.76 -4.76 -27.92
C SER A 488 -5.79 -3.79 -28.44
N GLN A 489 -6.46 -4.12 -29.54
CA GLN A 489 -7.57 -3.36 -30.13
C GLN A 489 -8.93 -3.74 -29.52
N ILE A 490 -9.02 -4.79 -28.70
CA ILE A 490 -10.23 -5.13 -27.96
C ILE A 490 -10.33 -4.22 -26.73
N LYS A 491 -11.34 -3.35 -26.69
CA LYS A 491 -11.51 -2.35 -25.62
C LYS A 491 -12.19 -2.96 -24.40
N ALA A 492 -12.00 -2.34 -23.24
CA ALA A 492 -12.58 -2.80 -21.97
C ALA A 492 -14.13 -2.88 -21.95
N GLY A 493 -14.81 -2.20 -22.88
CA GLY A 493 -16.28 -2.26 -23.06
C GLY A 493 -16.75 -3.12 -24.24
N ASP A 494 -15.84 -3.68 -25.06
CA ASP A 494 -16.20 -4.49 -26.22
C ASP A 494 -16.72 -5.87 -25.79
N VAL A 495 -16.22 -6.39 -24.66
CA VAL A 495 -16.71 -7.64 -24.06
C VAL A 495 -16.98 -7.42 -22.58
N GLU A 496 -18.11 -7.95 -22.12
CA GLU A 496 -18.57 -7.85 -20.75
C GLU A 496 -18.73 -9.23 -20.12
N MET A 497 -18.11 -9.44 -18.97
CA MET A 497 -18.31 -10.62 -18.11
C MET A 497 -19.21 -10.26 -16.92
N GLU A 498 -20.39 -10.86 -16.88
CA GLU A 498 -21.32 -10.79 -15.76
C GLU A 498 -21.26 -12.09 -14.95
N VAL A 499 -20.93 -11.99 -13.66
CA VAL A 499 -20.95 -13.12 -12.71
C VAL A 499 -22.20 -13.03 -11.87
N ILE A 500 -23.01 -14.08 -11.94
CA ILE A 500 -24.27 -14.23 -11.21
C ILE A 500 -24.09 -15.30 -10.13
N ILE A 501 -24.28 -14.91 -8.88
CA ILE A 501 -24.17 -15.79 -7.72
C ILE A 501 -25.56 -16.05 -7.16
N THR A 502 -25.94 -17.32 -7.02
CA THR A 502 -27.19 -17.74 -6.38
C THR A 502 -26.90 -18.42 -5.04
N SER A 503 -27.32 -17.79 -3.95
CA SER A 503 -27.25 -18.31 -2.58
C SER A 503 -28.66 -18.51 -2.04
N GLY A 504 -29.12 -19.77 -2.01
CA GLY A 504 -30.48 -20.10 -1.58
C GLY A 504 -31.54 -19.50 -2.52
N ASN A 505 -32.31 -18.52 -2.04
CA ASN A 505 -33.33 -17.81 -2.83
C ASN A 505 -32.86 -16.43 -3.34
N GLN A 506 -31.66 -16.00 -2.93
CA GLN A 506 -31.09 -14.71 -3.30
C GLN A 506 -30.14 -14.87 -4.48
N GLN A 507 -30.16 -13.91 -5.38
CA GLN A 507 -29.32 -13.86 -6.56
C GLN A 507 -28.65 -12.48 -6.62
N TYR A 508 -27.35 -12.47 -6.81
CA TYR A 508 -26.50 -11.29 -6.88
C TYR A 508 -25.82 -11.25 -8.25
N SER A 509 -25.67 -10.08 -8.84
CA SER A 509 -24.96 -9.87 -10.11
C SER A 509 -23.82 -8.89 -9.92
N SER A 510 -22.70 -9.13 -10.57
CA SER A 510 -21.54 -8.23 -10.58
C SER A 510 -21.84 -6.86 -11.21
N GLN A 511 -22.97 -6.68 -11.90
CA GLN A 511 -23.40 -5.38 -12.44
C GLN A 511 -24.06 -4.45 -11.40
N GLN A 512 -24.47 -4.98 -10.25
CA GLN A 512 -24.98 -4.19 -9.14
C GLN A 512 -23.77 -3.79 -8.31
N GLU A 513 -23.42 -2.49 -8.19
CA GLU A 513 -22.22 -1.96 -7.53
C GLU A 513 -22.02 -2.47 -6.07
N ILE A 514 -21.54 -3.71 -5.92
CA ILE A 514 -21.26 -4.37 -4.65
C ILE A 514 -19.74 -4.43 -4.52
N ALA A 515 -19.19 -3.89 -3.42
CA ALA A 515 -17.74 -3.77 -3.21
C ALA A 515 -16.98 -5.11 -3.24
N GLU A 516 -17.64 -6.23 -2.91
CA GLU A 516 -17.08 -7.59 -2.99
C GLU A 516 -18.19 -8.62 -3.32
N MET A 517 -17.98 -9.47 -4.34
CA MET A 517 -18.92 -10.53 -4.70
C MET A 517 -18.79 -11.73 -3.74
N ARG A 518 -19.86 -12.07 -3.02
CA ARG A 518 -19.86 -13.14 -2.01
C ARG A 518 -20.91 -14.21 -2.30
N GLY A 519 -20.50 -15.47 -2.25
CA GLY A 519 -21.37 -16.64 -2.37
C GLY A 519 -21.48 -17.38 -1.05
N GLU A 520 -22.62 -17.23 -0.38
CA GLU A 520 -22.86 -17.87 0.91
C GLU A 520 -23.46 -19.27 0.77
N TYR A 521 -23.02 -20.19 1.62
CA TYR A 521 -23.68 -21.48 1.82
C TYR A 521 -25.00 -21.27 2.54
N THR A 522 -26.06 -21.93 2.08
CA THR A 522 -27.40 -21.81 2.69
C THR A 522 -27.85 -23.12 3.32
N LEU A 523 -28.46 -23.05 4.50
CA LEU A 523 -28.99 -24.24 5.18
C LEU A 523 -30.37 -24.58 4.63
N ARG A 524 -30.51 -25.75 3.98
CA ARG A 524 -31.80 -26.30 3.53
C ARG A 524 -31.92 -27.76 3.96
N ASN A 525 -33.04 -28.14 4.56
CA ASN A 525 -33.31 -29.52 5.00
C ASN A 525 -32.16 -30.13 5.85
N ASN A 526 -31.60 -29.36 6.80
CA ASN A 526 -30.44 -29.74 7.62
C ASN A 526 -29.15 -30.09 6.83
N ARG A 527 -29.03 -29.62 5.58
CA ARG A 527 -27.80 -29.70 4.78
C ARG A 527 -27.39 -28.32 4.32
N LEU A 528 -26.10 -28.02 4.44
CA LEU A 528 -25.51 -26.80 3.88
C LEU A 528 -25.34 -26.98 2.38
N GLU A 529 -26.02 -26.17 1.59
CA GLU A 529 -25.92 -26.14 0.13
C GLU A 529 -24.94 -25.02 -0.28
N PRO A 530 -23.92 -25.33 -1.11
CA PRO A 530 -23.00 -24.32 -1.63
C PRO A 530 -23.69 -23.36 -2.62
N PRO A 531 -23.15 -22.14 -2.81
CA PRO A 531 -23.65 -21.22 -3.82
C PRO A 531 -23.49 -21.80 -5.24
N GLN A 532 -24.36 -21.37 -6.13
CA GLN A 532 -24.26 -21.64 -7.57
C GLN A 532 -23.78 -20.39 -8.28
N ILE A 533 -22.81 -20.55 -9.18
CA ILE A 533 -22.28 -19.48 -10.00
C ILE A 533 -22.68 -19.73 -11.45
N GLU A 534 -23.12 -18.68 -12.12
CA GLU A 534 -23.44 -18.62 -13.53
C GLU A 534 -22.71 -17.40 -14.10
N ILE A 535 -21.94 -17.61 -15.16
CA ILE A 535 -21.26 -16.53 -15.89
C ILE A 535 -21.97 -16.30 -17.22
N LYS A 536 -22.18 -15.03 -17.55
CA LYS A 536 -22.69 -14.56 -18.83
C LYS A 536 -21.64 -13.66 -19.48
N VAL A 537 -21.31 -13.96 -20.72
CA VAL A 537 -20.33 -13.19 -21.50
C VAL A 537 -21.04 -12.57 -22.70
N THR A 538 -20.92 -11.26 -22.86
CA THR A 538 -21.59 -10.48 -23.91
C THR A 538 -20.57 -9.77 -24.78
N ASN A 539 -20.68 -9.89 -26.10
CA ASN A 539 -19.88 -9.15 -27.07
C ASN A 539 -20.67 -7.96 -27.61
N HIS A 540 -20.16 -6.77 -27.35
CA HIS A 540 -20.68 -5.48 -27.80
C HIS A 540 -19.95 -4.97 -29.05
N SER A 541 -18.96 -5.71 -29.57
CA SER A 541 -18.20 -5.35 -30.75
C SER A 541 -18.83 -5.85 -32.07
N GLU A 542 -18.42 -5.23 -33.16
CA GLU A 542 -18.88 -5.54 -34.54
C GLU A 542 -18.18 -6.75 -35.17
N GLN A 543 -17.28 -7.43 -34.45
CA GLN A 543 -16.51 -8.58 -34.92
C GLN A 543 -16.76 -9.83 -34.07
N ASP A 544 -16.58 -10.99 -34.70
CA ASP A 544 -16.61 -12.26 -33.98
C ASP A 544 -15.34 -12.40 -33.13
N LEU A 545 -15.51 -12.82 -31.88
CA LEU A 545 -14.43 -13.02 -30.92
C LEU A 545 -14.41 -14.48 -30.46
N TYR A 546 -13.36 -14.84 -29.75
CA TYR A 546 -13.17 -16.13 -29.10
C TYR A 546 -12.83 -15.89 -27.64
N PHE A 547 -13.43 -16.62 -26.71
CA PHE A 547 -13.18 -16.43 -25.29
C PHE A 547 -13.06 -17.74 -24.52
N GLN A 548 -12.44 -17.66 -23.34
CA GLN A 548 -12.50 -18.72 -22.34
C GLN A 548 -12.31 -18.12 -20.93
N ILE A 549 -12.83 -18.82 -19.92
CA ILE A 549 -12.75 -18.44 -18.51
C ILE A 549 -11.84 -19.42 -17.77
N LEU A 550 -10.87 -18.89 -17.03
CA LEU A 550 -10.01 -19.61 -16.11
C LEU A 550 -10.47 -19.42 -14.67
N GLU A 551 -10.44 -20.48 -13.88
CA GLU A 551 -10.57 -20.46 -12.42
C GLU A 551 -9.16 -20.47 -11.82
N LEU A 552 -8.79 -19.37 -11.16
CA LEU A 552 -7.60 -19.28 -10.33
C LEU A 552 -8.01 -19.47 -8.87
N ALA A 553 -7.91 -20.71 -8.41
CA ALA A 553 -8.32 -21.09 -7.06
C ALA A 553 -7.25 -20.71 -6.02
N GLU A 554 -7.68 -20.42 -4.79
CA GLU A 554 -6.79 -20.09 -3.65
C GLU A 554 -5.81 -21.23 -3.27
N SER A 555 -6.01 -22.44 -3.80
CA SER A 555 -5.07 -23.58 -3.69
C SER A 555 -3.89 -23.54 -4.68
N TYR A 556 -3.72 -22.44 -5.41
CA TYR A 556 -2.79 -22.30 -6.56
C TYR A 556 -3.09 -23.26 -7.73
N ALA A 557 -4.31 -23.78 -7.80
CA ALA A 557 -4.79 -24.49 -8.98
C ALA A 557 -5.28 -23.48 -10.05
N ILE A 558 -5.06 -23.83 -11.31
CA ILE A 558 -5.61 -23.14 -12.48
C ILE A 558 -6.44 -24.18 -13.23
N ASP A 559 -7.75 -24.00 -13.28
CA ASP A 559 -8.64 -24.93 -14.00
C ASP A 559 -9.53 -24.18 -15.00
N ILE A 560 -10.17 -24.94 -15.87
CA ILE A 560 -11.25 -24.45 -16.74
C ILE A 560 -12.55 -25.00 -16.16
N PRO A 561 -13.29 -24.18 -15.40
CA PRO A 561 -14.52 -24.62 -14.76
C PRO A 561 -15.53 -25.08 -15.82
N LYS A 562 -16.35 -26.08 -15.48
CA LYS A 562 -17.35 -26.68 -16.38
C LYS A 562 -18.57 -25.79 -16.64
N PHE A 563 -18.36 -24.49 -16.74
CA PHE A 563 -19.33 -23.51 -17.23
C PHE A 563 -19.74 -23.83 -18.68
N PHE A 564 -18.76 -24.25 -19.49
CA PHE A 564 -18.93 -24.58 -20.90
C PHE A 564 -18.44 -26.02 -21.20
N ILE A 565 -18.79 -26.53 -22.39
CA ILE A 565 -18.43 -27.90 -22.82
C ILE A 565 -16.99 -27.95 -23.36
N ASP A 566 -16.60 -26.90 -24.10
CA ASP A 566 -15.29 -26.83 -24.74
C ASP A 566 -14.21 -26.32 -23.78
N GLU A 567 -13.07 -27.01 -23.73
CA GLU A 567 -11.90 -26.65 -22.90
C GLU A 567 -10.89 -25.75 -23.63
N SER A 568 -11.06 -25.53 -24.94
CA SER A 568 -10.32 -24.56 -25.75
C SER A 568 -11.02 -23.19 -25.69
N SER A 569 -10.93 -22.35 -26.72
CA SER A 569 -11.75 -21.15 -26.82
C SER A 569 -13.16 -21.46 -27.37
N ILE A 570 -14.10 -20.56 -27.07
CA ILE A 570 -15.49 -20.60 -27.51
C ILE A 570 -15.74 -19.38 -28.39
N ARG A 571 -16.36 -19.57 -29.55
CA ARG A 571 -16.71 -18.46 -30.45
C ARG A 571 -17.85 -17.63 -29.84
N LEU A 572 -17.67 -16.32 -29.82
CA LEU A 572 -18.59 -15.30 -29.34
C LEU A 572 -18.94 -14.36 -30.52
N PRO A 573 -20.12 -14.54 -31.15
CA PRO A 573 -20.59 -13.71 -32.25
C PRO A 573 -20.64 -12.22 -31.95
N LYS A 574 -20.54 -11.38 -32.99
CA LYS A 574 -20.69 -9.91 -32.90
C LYS A 574 -22.07 -9.44 -32.38
N SER A 575 -22.12 -8.21 -31.85
CA SER A 575 -23.25 -7.53 -31.19
C SER A 575 -24.64 -7.79 -31.81
N ASP A 576 -24.77 -7.66 -33.13
CA ASP A 576 -26.03 -7.77 -33.89
C ASP A 576 -26.42 -9.21 -34.29
N SER A 577 -25.65 -10.22 -33.88
CA SER A 577 -25.89 -11.62 -34.25
C SER A 577 -26.56 -12.42 -33.13
N GLU A 578 -27.41 -13.37 -33.50
CA GLU A 578 -27.97 -14.35 -32.55
C GLU A 578 -26.82 -15.13 -31.89
N GLY A 579 -26.71 -15.05 -30.56
CA GLY A 579 -25.61 -15.66 -29.80
C GLY A 579 -24.50 -14.70 -29.36
N SER A 580 -24.62 -13.38 -29.58
CA SER A 580 -23.70 -12.36 -29.05
C SER A 580 -23.58 -12.36 -27.52
N THR A 581 -24.53 -12.99 -26.84
CA THR A 581 -24.49 -13.32 -25.41
C THR A 581 -24.44 -14.83 -25.23
N VAL A 582 -23.45 -15.32 -24.48
CA VAL A 582 -23.32 -16.73 -24.13
C VAL A 582 -23.47 -16.90 -22.62
N ASN A 583 -24.48 -17.68 -22.21
CA ASN A 583 -24.72 -18.04 -20.82
C ASN A 583 -24.09 -19.40 -20.52
N SER A 584 -23.39 -19.50 -19.39
CA SER A 584 -22.85 -20.76 -18.91
C SER A 584 -23.90 -21.61 -18.17
N LYS A 585 -23.55 -22.87 -17.91
CA LYS A 585 -24.30 -23.70 -16.96
C LYS A 585 -24.04 -23.21 -15.54
N ARG A 586 -25.04 -23.35 -14.67
CA ARG A 586 -24.86 -23.16 -13.22
C ARG A 586 -23.95 -24.22 -12.64
N VAL A 587 -22.82 -23.80 -12.07
CA VAL A 587 -21.84 -24.67 -11.43
C VAL A 587 -21.86 -24.41 -9.92
N LYS A 588 -21.84 -25.49 -9.13
CA LYS A 588 -21.72 -25.41 -7.67
C LYS A 588 -20.24 -25.33 -7.29
N PHE A 589 -19.86 -24.26 -6.63
CA PHE A 589 -18.50 -24.09 -6.11
C PHE A 589 -18.47 -24.46 -4.63
N LYS A 590 -17.55 -25.35 -4.26
CA LYS A 590 -17.41 -25.81 -2.87
C LYS A 590 -15.99 -25.58 -2.37
N ILE A 591 -15.90 -25.05 -1.16
CA ILE A 591 -14.68 -25.11 -0.35
C ILE A 591 -14.31 -26.59 -0.18
N ASN A 592 -13.06 -26.94 -0.49
CA ASN A 592 -12.57 -28.31 -0.38
C ASN A 592 -12.78 -28.85 1.05
N ASP A 593 -13.23 -30.11 1.16
CA ASP A 593 -13.50 -30.73 2.47
C ASP A 593 -12.25 -30.77 3.37
N THR A 594 -11.05 -30.85 2.80
CA THR A 594 -9.78 -30.76 3.54
C THR A 594 -9.57 -29.36 4.13
N TYR A 595 -9.92 -28.30 3.39
CA TYR A 595 -9.86 -26.93 3.90
C TYR A 595 -10.91 -26.69 4.98
N LEU A 596 -12.14 -27.17 4.78
CA LEU A 596 -13.20 -27.12 5.78
C LEU A 596 -12.81 -27.84 7.09
N LYS A 597 -12.18 -29.02 6.99
CA LYS A 597 -11.64 -29.77 8.14
C LYS A 597 -10.44 -29.08 8.81
N ASN A 598 -9.81 -28.15 8.12
CA ASN A 598 -8.77 -27.28 8.68
C ASN A 598 -9.37 -25.94 9.15
N GLY A 599 -10.72 -25.87 9.26
CA GLY A 599 -11.49 -24.74 9.74
C GLY A 599 -11.48 -23.50 8.85
N ILE A 600 -11.10 -23.64 7.58
CA ILE A 600 -11.23 -22.60 6.56
C ILE A 600 -12.70 -22.52 6.15
N THR A 601 -13.40 -21.49 6.62
CA THR A 601 -14.82 -21.22 6.31
C THR A 601 -15.01 -20.27 5.14
N GLU A 602 -13.93 -19.67 4.63
CA GLU A 602 -13.94 -18.78 3.48
C GLU A 602 -12.87 -19.14 2.47
N TYR A 603 -13.21 -19.00 1.19
CA TYR A 603 -12.35 -19.41 0.10
C TYR A 603 -12.46 -18.47 -1.10
N ASN A 604 -11.33 -17.95 -1.57
CA ASN A 604 -11.27 -17.01 -2.69
C ASN A 604 -11.22 -17.76 -4.03
N GLU A 605 -12.09 -17.38 -4.96
CA GLU A 605 -12.09 -17.82 -6.34
C GLU A 605 -11.91 -16.61 -7.26
N ILE A 606 -10.96 -16.66 -8.20
CA ILE A 606 -10.79 -15.61 -9.20
C ILE A 606 -11.14 -16.19 -10.57
N PHE A 607 -12.13 -15.60 -11.22
CA PHE A 607 -12.49 -15.93 -12.60
C PHE A 607 -11.81 -14.95 -13.55
N LYS A 608 -10.93 -15.46 -14.41
CA LYS A 608 -10.22 -14.66 -15.40
C LYS A 608 -10.68 -14.99 -16.81
N LEU A 609 -11.32 -14.02 -17.45
CA LEU A 609 -11.73 -14.08 -18.85
C LEU A 609 -10.53 -13.74 -19.75
N ILE A 610 -10.29 -14.57 -20.75
CA ILE A 610 -9.37 -14.30 -21.87
C ILE A 610 -10.22 -14.20 -23.13
N VAL A 611 -10.04 -13.13 -23.90
CA VAL A 611 -10.72 -12.91 -25.19
C VAL A 611 -9.68 -12.69 -26.28
N SER A 612 -9.87 -13.27 -27.45
CA SER A 612 -9.01 -13.12 -28.61
C SER A 612 -9.84 -12.98 -29.89
N THR A 613 -9.27 -12.31 -30.89
CA THR A 613 -9.82 -12.28 -32.26
C THR A 613 -9.63 -13.60 -33.03
N ARG A 614 -8.85 -14.55 -32.47
CA ARG A 614 -8.60 -15.88 -33.05
C ARG A 614 -8.79 -16.98 -32.01
N ASP A 615 -9.08 -18.18 -32.50
CA ASP A 615 -9.16 -19.38 -31.68
C ASP A 615 -7.82 -19.65 -30.96
N PHE A 616 -7.89 -19.97 -29.67
CA PHE A 616 -6.76 -20.24 -28.80
C PHE A 616 -7.05 -21.42 -27.88
N ASN A 617 -6.01 -22.02 -27.31
CA ASN A 617 -6.17 -23.17 -26.43
C ASN A 617 -5.85 -22.84 -24.97
N ALA A 618 -6.86 -22.41 -24.22
CA ALA A 618 -6.76 -22.14 -22.80
C ALA A 618 -6.36 -23.36 -21.96
N SER A 619 -6.62 -24.59 -22.43
CA SER A 619 -6.25 -25.81 -21.67
C SER A 619 -4.74 -25.95 -21.44
N LEU A 620 -3.92 -25.23 -22.22
CA LEU A 620 -2.48 -25.13 -22.03
C LEU A 620 -2.09 -24.42 -20.72
N LEU A 621 -3.03 -23.73 -20.05
CA LEU A 621 -2.81 -23.01 -18.80
C LEU A 621 -3.20 -23.82 -17.56
N LYS A 622 -3.86 -24.99 -17.73
CA LYS A 622 -4.33 -25.81 -16.61
C LYS A 622 -3.17 -26.25 -15.74
N GLN A 623 -3.29 -26.04 -14.44
CA GLN A 623 -2.32 -26.42 -13.42
C GLN A 623 -3.05 -27.05 -12.24
N ALA A 624 -2.64 -28.23 -11.80
CA ALA A 624 -3.14 -28.79 -10.55
C ALA A 624 -2.64 -27.99 -9.33
N GLY A 625 -3.33 -28.09 -8.20
CA GLY A 625 -2.88 -27.44 -6.95
C GLY A 625 -1.49 -27.89 -6.50
N LEU A 626 -1.01 -27.29 -5.42
CA LEU A 626 0.33 -27.57 -4.86
C LEU A 626 0.62 -29.08 -4.71
N ASP A 627 1.89 -29.45 -4.89
CA ASP A 627 2.43 -30.82 -4.79
C ASP A 627 1.97 -31.83 -5.85
N SER A 628 1.17 -31.41 -6.83
CA SER A 628 0.85 -32.24 -8.00
C SER A 628 1.95 -32.16 -9.06
N PRO A 629 2.31 -33.26 -9.76
CA PRO A 629 3.25 -33.20 -10.86
C PRO A 629 2.70 -32.34 -12.01
N PRO A 630 3.54 -31.55 -12.70
CA PRO A 630 3.09 -30.76 -13.83
C PRO A 630 2.53 -31.67 -14.94
N PRO A 631 1.40 -31.31 -15.55
CA PRO A 631 0.80 -32.11 -16.60
C PRO A 631 1.72 -32.15 -17.83
N ILE A 632 1.86 -33.34 -18.45
CA ILE A 632 2.59 -33.50 -19.72
C ILE A 632 1.63 -33.14 -20.85
N HIS A 633 1.68 -31.91 -21.32
CA HIS A 633 0.92 -31.49 -22.50
C HIS A 633 1.73 -31.71 -23.79
N ARG A 634 1.08 -32.22 -24.84
CA ARG A 634 1.55 -32.13 -26.22
C ARG A 634 0.82 -30.94 -26.85
N SER A 635 1.55 -29.95 -27.36
CA SER A 635 0.90 -28.84 -28.07
C SER A 635 0.14 -29.40 -29.27
N VAL A 636 -1.15 -29.11 -29.34
CA VAL A 636 -1.94 -29.31 -30.55
C VAL A 636 -1.76 -28.04 -31.38
N GLY A 637 -1.36 -28.17 -32.65
CA GLY A 637 -0.84 -27.12 -33.54
C GLY A 637 -1.75 -25.93 -33.85
N LEU A 638 -2.16 -25.18 -32.83
CA LEU A 638 -2.76 -23.85 -32.93
C LEU A 638 -1.68 -22.78 -32.84
N SER A 639 -1.77 -21.82 -33.77
CA SER A 639 -0.76 -20.79 -34.01
C SER A 639 -1.04 -19.45 -33.34
N GLY A 640 -0.03 -18.64 -33.02
CA GLY A 640 -0.17 -17.22 -32.65
C GLY A 640 0.55 -16.76 -31.37
N ALA A 641 0.73 -15.45 -31.20
CA ALA A 641 1.42 -14.83 -30.07
C ALA A 641 0.82 -15.18 -28.69
N LEU A 642 -0.50 -15.29 -28.58
CA LEU A 642 -1.18 -15.67 -27.33
C LEU A 642 -0.92 -17.14 -27.00
N ASN A 643 -1.01 -18.04 -27.98
CA ASN A 643 -0.69 -19.45 -27.79
C ASN A 643 0.78 -19.65 -27.40
N ARG A 644 1.71 -18.85 -27.95
CA ARG A 644 3.12 -18.83 -27.50
C ARG A 644 3.25 -18.41 -26.04
N LEU A 645 2.58 -17.33 -25.63
CA LEU A 645 2.60 -16.86 -24.24
C LEU A 645 2.05 -17.94 -23.28
N MET A 646 0.96 -18.60 -23.65
CA MET A 646 0.39 -19.70 -22.86
C MET A 646 1.33 -20.90 -22.76
N ASN A 647 2.02 -21.27 -23.84
CA ASN A 647 2.99 -22.36 -23.82
C ASN A 647 4.25 -22.01 -22.98
N LYS A 648 4.62 -20.72 -22.95
CA LYS A 648 5.72 -20.21 -22.10
C LYS A 648 5.48 -20.36 -20.60
N VAL A 649 4.24 -20.61 -20.18
CA VAL A 649 3.92 -20.95 -18.78
C VAL A 649 4.58 -22.26 -18.34
N TYR A 650 4.93 -23.15 -19.27
CA TYR A 650 5.56 -24.43 -18.96
C TYR A 650 7.00 -24.57 -19.46
N THR A 651 7.36 -23.95 -20.59
CA THR A 651 8.72 -24.08 -21.17
C THR A 651 9.17 -22.79 -21.84
N ARG A 652 10.46 -22.43 -21.74
CA ARG A 652 11.03 -21.29 -22.52
C ARG A 652 11.56 -21.69 -23.90
N GLU A 653 11.59 -22.99 -24.22
CA GLU A 653 12.02 -23.52 -25.51
C GLU A 653 10.82 -23.49 -26.49
N ALA A 654 10.54 -22.32 -27.06
CA ALA A 654 9.51 -22.19 -28.11
C ALA A 654 10.15 -22.40 -29.49
N ASP A 655 9.56 -23.27 -30.31
CA ASP A 655 9.83 -23.37 -31.74
C ASP A 655 9.17 -22.17 -32.44
N TYR A 656 9.95 -21.37 -33.15
CA TYR A 656 9.49 -20.19 -33.89
C TYR A 656 8.87 -20.61 -35.22
N SER A 657 7.60 -21.05 -35.22
CA SER A 657 6.94 -21.45 -36.47
C SER A 657 5.76 -20.56 -36.91
N ASP A 658 5.37 -19.52 -36.16
CA ASP A 658 4.15 -18.76 -36.46
C ASP A 658 4.32 -17.25 -36.68
N GLU A 659 3.77 -16.80 -37.81
CA GLU A 659 3.92 -15.46 -38.38
C GLU A 659 2.83 -14.46 -37.94
N TYR A 660 1.98 -14.73 -36.94
CA TYR A 660 0.80 -13.90 -36.64
C TYR A 660 0.75 -13.35 -35.19
N ILE A 661 0.35 -12.08 -35.04
CA ILE A 661 0.18 -11.38 -33.76
C ILE A 661 -1.30 -11.39 -33.38
N ASP A 662 -1.63 -12.06 -32.27
CA ASP A 662 -3.01 -12.14 -31.77
C ASP A 662 -3.41 -10.83 -31.08
N ASN A 663 -4.60 -10.35 -31.40
CA ASN A 663 -5.26 -9.29 -30.65
C ASN A 663 -6.13 -9.90 -29.55
N TRP A 664 -5.78 -9.68 -28.28
CA TRP A 664 -6.41 -10.31 -27.12
C TRP A 664 -6.49 -9.39 -25.90
N MET A 665 -7.40 -9.68 -24.96
CA MET A 665 -7.57 -8.96 -23.71
C MET A 665 -7.91 -9.89 -22.54
N THR A 666 -7.81 -9.37 -21.32
CA THR A 666 -8.21 -10.06 -20.09
C THR A 666 -9.14 -9.23 -19.23
N GLN A 667 -10.07 -9.88 -18.54
CA GLN A 667 -10.89 -9.32 -17.44
C GLN A 667 -10.87 -10.29 -16.26
N GLU A 668 -11.03 -9.79 -15.03
CA GLU A 668 -11.05 -10.64 -13.84
C GLU A 668 -12.13 -10.21 -12.84
N ILE A 669 -12.75 -11.20 -12.19
CA ILE A 669 -13.71 -11.00 -11.11
C ILE A 669 -13.35 -11.94 -9.96
N LYS A 670 -13.27 -11.39 -8.74
CA LYS A 670 -13.05 -12.16 -7.52
C LYS A 670 -14.37 -12.47 -6.84
N VAL A 671 -14.57 -13.74 -6.46
CA VAL A 671 -15.71 -14.24 -5.70
C VAL A 671 -15.22 -14.88 -4.40
N ILE A 672 -15.84 -14.53 -3.28
CA ILE A 672 -15.54 -15.12 -1.96
C ILE A 672 -16.64 -16.11 -1.60
N LEU A 673 -16.30 -17.39 -1.49
CA LEU A 673 -17.21 -18.41 -0.98
C LEU A 673 -17.21 -18.35 0.55
N VAL A 674 -18.38 -18.23 1.18
CA VAL A 674 -18.52 -18.08 2.64
C VAL A 674 -19.40 -19.20 3.19
N ARG A 675 -18.86 -20.02 4.08
CA ARG A 675 -19.64 -20.97 4.88
C ARG A 675 -19.93 -20.33 6.24
N PRO A 676 -21.18 -19.91 6.53
CA PRO A 676 -21.51 -19.29 7.81
C PRO A 676 -21.29 -20.29 8.95
N PRO A 677 -20.72 -19.86 10.08
CA PRO A 677 -20.55 -20.73 11.22
C PRO A 677 -21.93 -21.06 11.81
N GLY A 678 -22.21 -22.34 12.05
CA GLY A 678 -23.43 -22.74 12.76
C GLY A 678 -23.32 -22.32 14.22
N GLY A 679 -23.89 -21.17 14.59
CA GLY A 679 -23.84 -20.63 15.96
C GLY A 679 -25.02 -21.08 16.84
N VAL A 680 -24.79 -21.15 18.15
CA VAL A 680 -25.80 -21.45 19.17
C VAL A 680 -26.20 -20.15 19.88
N GLU A 681 -27.50 -19.89 19.97
CA GLU A 681 -28.02 -18.67 20.62
C GLU A 681 -27.88 -18.74 22.15
N ILE A 682 -27.39 -17.66 22.77
CA ILE A 682 -27.31 -17.54 24.22
C ILE A 682 -28.71 -17.44 24.84
N LYS A 683 -28.93 -18.15 25.96
CA LYS A 683 -30.19 -18.11 26.70
C LYS A 683 -30.12 -17.08 27.84
N GLN A 684 -31.26 -16.66 28.37
CA GLN A 684 -31.30 -15.66 29.45
C GLN A 684 -30.80 -16.16 30.81
N SER A 685 -31.01 -17.44 31.14
CA SER A 685 -30.68 -17.96 32.49
C SER A 685 -30.21 -19.42 32.51
N GLU A 686 -30.29 -20.14 31.40
CA GLU A 686 -29.85 -21.53 31.31
C GLU A 686 -28.47 -21.63 30.65
N PRO A 687 -27.58 -22.53 31.10
CA PRO A 687 -26.35 -22.84 30.39
C PRO A 687 -26.63 -23.44 29.00
N THR A 688 -25.88 -23.01 28.01
CA THR A 688 -25.95 -23.47 26.62
C THR A 688 -24.64 -24.16 26.23
N LEU A 689 -24.72 -25.36 25.65
CA LEU A 689 -23.55 -26.07 25.14
C LEU A 689 -23.19 -25.57 23.74
N ILE A 690 -22.01 -24.95 23.57
CA ILE A 690 -21.52 -24.49 22.26
C ILE A 690 -20.76 -25.61 21.54
N PHE A 691 -19.92 -26.32 22.27
CA PHE A 691 -19.10 -27.43 21.77
C PHE A 691 -18.88 -28.46 22.88
N HIS A 692 -18.45 -29.68 22.55
CA HIS A 692 -18.19 -30.71 23.56
C HIS A 692 -17.13 -30.22 24.57
N GLY A 693 -17.57 -30.03 25.82
CA GLY A 693 -16.72 -29.54 26.90
C GLY A 693 -16.63 -28.00 27.02
N VAL A 694 -17.38 -27.24 26.22
CA VAL A 694 -17.47 -25.77 26.27
C VAL A 694 -18.92 -25.34 26.49
N GLN A 695 -19.20 -24.76 27.66
CA GLN A 695 -20.52 -24.30 28.08
C GLN A 695 -20.53 -22.79 28.27
N LEU A 696 -21.60 -22.14 27.81
CA LEU A 696 -21.86 -20.71 27.98
C LEU A 696 -22.94 -20.52 29.05
N HIS A 697 -22.72 -19.68 30.05
CA HIS A 697 -23.78 -19.29 30.99
C HIS A 697 -24.72 -18.27 30.34
N GLY A 698 -25.99 -18.27 30.77
CA GLY A 698 -26.96 -17.32 30.26
C GLY A 698 -26.67 -15.88 30.69
N HIS A 699 -27.06 -14.91 29.86
CA HIS A 699 -26.93 -13.48 30.15
C HIS A 699 -28.30 -12.80 30.15
N PRO A 700 -28.63 -11.93 31.13
CA PRO A 700 -29.99 -11.41 31.30
C PRO A 700 -30.50 -10.56 30.12
N SER A 701 -29.63 -9.79 29.46
CA SER A 701 -30.02 -8.80 28.43
C SER A 701 -29.27 -8.89 27.10
N PHE A 702 -28.16 -9.64 27.05
CA PHE A 702 -27.30 -9.75 25.87
C PHE A 702 -27.88 -10.82 24.94
N LYS A 703 -27.92 -10.54 23.64
CA LYS A 703 -28.28 -11.54 22.63
C LYS A 703 -27.19 -11.66 21.59
N GLY A 704 -26.97 -12.90 21.16
CA GLY A 704 -26.02 -13.24 20.12
C GLY A 704 -25.94 -14.75 19.91
N LYS A 705 -25.47 -15.16 18.74
CA LYS A 705 -25.18 -16.54 18.39
C LYS A 705 -23.68 -16.79 18.47
N PHE A 706 -23.29 -17.78 19.26
CA PHE A 706 -21.90 -18.13 19.54
C PHE A 706 -21.47 -19.34 18.71
N SER A 707 -20.30 -19.24 18.09
CA SER A 707 -19.69 -20.33 17.35
C SER A 707 -18.18 -20.39 17.62
N LEU A 708 -17.61 -21.58 17.55
CA LEU A 708 -16.17 -21.79 17.64
C LEU A 708 -15.61 -22.02 16.23
N SER A 709 -14.51 -21.35 15.93
CA SER A 709 -13.77 -21.47 14.67
C SER A 709 -12.26 -21.52 14.93
N SER A 710 -11.49 -21.82 13.89
CA SER A 710 -10.03 -21.72 13.91
C SER A 710 -9.56 -20.45 13.21
N LEU A 711 -8.44 -19.87 13.66
CA LEU A 711 -7.71 -18.85 12.91
C LEU A 711 -7.36 -19.39 11.50
N PRO A 712 -7.80 -18.76 10.39
CA PRO A 712 -7.35 -19.14 9.06
C PRO A 712 -5.84 -18.82 8.91
N PRO A 713 -5.06 -19.63 8.18
CA PRO A 713 -3.66 -19.29 7.88
C PRO A 713 -3.59 -17.94 7.15
N SER A 714 -2.74 -17.05 7.66
CA SER A 714 -2.82 -15.58 7.51
C SER A 714 -2.52 -15.02 6.12
N SER A 715 -2.20 -15.84 5.11
CA SER A 715 -2.04 -15.39 3.72
C SER A 715 -3.37 -15.05 3.01
N ARG A 716 -4.51 -15.16 3.70
CA ARG A 716 -5.86 -15.22 3.09
C ARG A 716 -6.76 -14.02 3.37
N TYR A 717 -6.31 -13.08 4.19
CA TYR A 717 -6.98 -11.79 4.38
C TYR A 717 -5.94 -10.70 4.39
N ILE A 718 -5.93 -9.88 3.34
CA ILE A 718 -5.20 -8.61 3.26
C ILE A 718 -5.57 -7.65 4.43
N ASN A 719 -6.52 -8.02 5.31
CA ASN A 719 -6.95 -7.21 6.45
C ASN A 719 -7.24 -7.95 7.78
N SER A 720 -6.89 -9.24 7.98
CA SER A 720 -7.19 -9.87 9.29
C SER A 720 -6.15 -9.53 10.36
N LYS A 721 -6.18 -8.29 10.85
CA LYS A 721 -5.56 -7.86 12.11
C LYS A 721 -6.25 -8.54 13.31
N LEU A 722 -6.18 -9.88 13.41
CA LEU A 722 -6.84 -10.65 14.47
C LEU A 722 -5.93 -10.97 15.65
N LEU A 723 -4.60 -10.90 15.48
CA LEU A 723 -3.64 -11.12 16.55
C LEU A 723 -2.76 -9.87 16.76
N PRO A 724 -2.63 -9.40 18.02
CA PRO A 724 -1.69 -8.35 18.37
C PRO A 724 -0.24 -8.73 18.04
N PRO A 725 0.55 -7.85 17.37
CA PRO A 725 1.94 -8.17 16.99
C PRO A 725 2.85 -8.55 18.17
N ILE A 726 2.59 -8.02 19.38
CA ILE A 726 3.38 -8.34 20.59
C ILE A 726 3.29 -9.82 21.00
N LEU A 727 2.21 -10.51 20.61
CA LEU A 727 2.02 -11.93 20.90
C LEU A 727 2.71 -12.84 19.89
N LEU A 728 3.24 -12.28 18.80
CA LEU A 728 4.02 -13.01 17.79
C LEU A 728 5.52 -13.09 18.13
N GLN A 729 6.01 -12.32 19.11
CA GLN A 729 7.44 -12.23 19.43
C GLN A 729 8.00 -13.52 20.05
N ASP A 730 7.22 -14.24 20.88
CA ASP A 730 7.64 -15.47 21.55
C ASP A 730 6.49 -16.50 21.62
N GLN A 731 6.51 -17.46 20.68
CA GLN A 731 5.53 -18.54 20.58
C GLN A 731 5.66 -19.61 21.69
N ASN A 732 6.74 -19.60 22.47
CA ASN A 732 6.83 -20.44 23.65
C ASN A 732 6.05 -19.85 24.82
N LEU A 733 5.98 -18.51 24.91
CA LEU A 733 5.26 -17.82 25.97
C LEU A 733 3.78 -17.57 25.64
N ALA A 734 3.45 -17.30 24.37
CA ALA A 734 2.08 -17.05 23.92
C ALA A 734 1.65 -18.07 22.85
N GLN A 735 0.59 -18.84 23.15
CA GLN A 735 0.05 -19.86 22.27
C GLN A 735 -1.47 -19.71 22.18
N PRO A 736 -2.11 -19.98 21.03
CA PRO A 736 -3.56 -20.03 20.96
C PRO A 736 -4.14 -21.04 21.97
N PHE A 737 -5.14 -20.62 22.74
CA PHE A 737 -5.86 -21.53 23.63
C PHE A 737 -6.85 -22.38 22.83
N GLU A 738 -6.68 -23.70 22.88
CA GLU A 738 -7.51 -24.65 22.15
C GLU A 738 -8.69 -25.13 23.01
N PHE A 739 -9.91 -24.95 22.50
CA PHE A 739 -11.15 -25.32 23.19
C PHE A 739 -11.44 -26.82 23.21
N ASN A 740 -10.73 -27.63 22.41
CA ASN A 740 -10.95 -29.07 22.29
C ASN A 740 -9.79 -29.90 22.89
N THR A 741 -10.10 -31.04 23.51
CA THR A 741 -9.12 -31.82 24.32
C THR A 741 -8.76 -33.21 23.80
N THR A 742 -9.24 -33.65 22.63
CA THR A 742 -8.88 -34.99 22.11
C THR A 742 -8.97 -35.11 20.59
N ARG A 743 -7.91 -35.64 19.97
CA ARG A 743 -7.82 -36.35 18.67
C ARG A 743 -8.52 -35.76 17.42
N SER A 744 -9.00 -34.51 17.45
CA SER A 744 -9.53 -33.82 16.28
C SER A 744 -8.41 -33.03 15.59
N PRO A 745 -8.31 -33.04 14.25
CA PRO A 745 -7.35 -32.22 13.51
C PRO A 745 -7.65 -30.70 13.55
N GLU A 746 -8.87 -30.33 13.95
CA GLU A 746 -9.33 -28.93 14.05
C GLU A 746 -8.81 -28.29 15.35
N ARG A 747 -8.13 -27.14 15.27
CA ARG A 747 -7.72 -26.33 16.44
C ARG A 747 -8.71 -25.17 16.62
N LEU A 748 -9.73 -25.37 17.45
CA LEU A 748 -10.73 -24.33 17.73
C LEU A 748 -10.18 -23.34 18.75
N ASN A 749 -9.90 -22.11 18.31
CA ASN A 749 -9.23 -21.09 19.12
C ASN A 749 -9.84 -19.67 19.00
N VAL A 750 -10.85 -19.49 18.15
CA VAL A 750 -11.62 -18.25 17.99
C VAL A 750 -13.07 -18.49 18.38
N LEU A 751 -13.64 -17.58 19.17
CA LEU A 751 -15.07 -17.50 19.43
C LEU A 751 -15.65 -16.35 18.60
N GLU A 752 -16.56 -16.68 17.69
CA GLU A 752 -17.26 -15.72 16.85
C GLU A 752 -18.70 -15.56 17.34
N VAL A 753 -19.11 -14.30 17.53
CA VAL A 753 -20.45 -13.90 17.97
C VAL A 753 -21.12 -13.10 16.87
N THR A 754 -22.25 -13.59 16.37
CA THR A 754 -23.07 -12.95 15.33
C THR A 754 -24.46 -12.59 15.88
N ASP A 755 -25.24 -11.79 15.15
CA ASP A 755 -26.56 -11.30 15.58
C ASP A 755 -26.51 -10.60 16.96
N VAL A 756 -25.51 -9.73 17.14
CA VAL A 756 -25.19 -9.12 18.44
C VAL A 756 -26.15 -7.97 18.75
N GLU A 757 -26.90 -8.07 19.85
CA GLU A 757 -27.68 -6.98 20.45
C GLU A 757 -27.21 -6.70 21.89
N ASN A 758 -27.18 -5.43 22.28
CA ASN A 758 -26.82 -4.96 23.63
C ASN A 758 -25.42 -5.38 24.12
N TYR A 759 -24.39 -5.33 23.25
CA TYR A 759 -23.01 -5.67 23.64
C TYR A 759 -22.47 -4.86 24.82
N ALA A 760 -22.94 -3.62 25.01
CA ALA A 760 -22.54 -2.73 26.10
C ALA A 760 -23.09 -3.16 27.48
N ASP A 761 -24.05 -4.09 27.52
CA ASP A 761 -24.57 -4.63 28.78
C ASP A 761 -23.64 -5.68 29.41
N VAL A 762 -22.62 -6.13 28.68
CA VAL A 762 -21.58 -7.01 29.22
C VAL A 762 -20.58 -6.14 29.97
N THR A 763 -20.67 -6.16 31.30
CA THR A 763 -19.86 -5.35 32.22
C THR A 763 -19.20 -6.24 33.29
N PRO A 764 -18.27 -5.73 34.11
CA PRO A 764 -17.74 -6.48 35.25
C PRO A 764 -18.83 -6.98 36.22
N GLU A 765 -19.94 -6.25 36.38
CA GLU A 765 -21.09 -6.62 37.22
C GLU A 765 -22.01 -7.65 36.57
N ASN A 766 -22.09 -7.65 35.23
CA ASN A 766 -22.86 -8.60 34.43
C ASN A 766 -21.98 -9.19 33.31
N PRO A 767 -21.07 -10.13 33.63
CA PRO A 767 -20.15 -10.69 32.65
C PRO A 767 -20.75 -11.87 31.87
N ILE A 768 -20.13 -12.21 30.74
CA ILE A 768 -20.38 -13.48 30.04
C ILE A 768 -19.39 -14.52 30.53
N THR A 769 -19.88 -15.66 31.04
CA THR A 769 -19.04 -16.75 31.53
C THR A 769 -19.02 -17.94 30.59
N ILE A 770 -17.82 -18.40 30.24
CA ILE A 770 -17.55 -19.58 29.42
C ILE A 770 -16.82 -20.61 30.28
N VAL A 771 -17.41 -21.79 30.46
CA VAL A 771 -16.83 -22.90 31.21
C VAL A 771 -16.25 -23.93 30.24
N VAL A 772 -14.94 -24.15 30.32
CA VAL A 772 -14.18 -25.06 29.46
C VAL A 772 -13.69 -26.25 30.28
N SER A 773 -13.82 -27.46 29.74
CA SER A 773 -13.45 -28.70 30.44
C SER A 773 -11.94 -28.93 30.51
N THR A 774 -11.17 -28.24 29.67
CA THR A 774 -9.70 -28.17 29.77
C THR A 774 -9.31 -27.45 31.05
N SER A 775 -8.49 -28.07 31.88
CA SER A 775 -7.90 -27.42 33.06
C SER A 775 -6.61 -26.72 32.64
N ILE A 776 -6.44 -25.45 33.02
CA ILE A 776 -5.14 -24.77 33.02
C ILE A 776 -4.32 -25.19 34.24
N THR A 777 -3.00 -25.22 34.09
CA THR A 777 -2.06 -25.38 35.22
C THR A 777 -1.85 -24.03 35.94
N PRO A 778 -1.28 -24.01 37.16
CA PRO A 778 -1.06 -22.75 37.90
C PRO A 778 -0.17 -21.70 37.21
N ASN A 779 0.59 -22.10 36.17
CA ASN A 779 1.46 -21.22 35.40
C ASN A 779 0.89 -20.88 34.01
N GLU A 780 -0.33 -21.32 33.71
CA GLU A 780 -1.02 -21.05 32.44
C GLU A 780 -2.15 -20.07 32.69
N HIS A 781 -2.09 -18.93 32.00
CA HIS A 781 -3.09 -17.88 32.06
C HIS A 781 -3.78 -17.73 30.70
N ILE A 782 -5.02 -17.24 30.65
CA ILE A 782 -5.73 -17.06 29.38
C ILE A 782 -6.11 -15.58 29.21
N LEU A 783 -5.73 -15.02 28.07
CA LEU A 783 -6.07 -13.67 27.65
C LEU A 783 -7.09 -13.71 26.50
N PRO A 784 -8.36 -13.37 26.74
CA PRO A 784 -9.35 -13.12 25.70
C PRO A 784 -9.15 -11.73 25.07
N ILE A 785 -9.08 -11.65 23.74
CA ILE A 785 -8.77 -10.44 22.97
C ILE A 785 -9.82 -10.25 21.88
N GLY A 786 -10.41 -9.07 21.80
CA GLY A 786 -11.28 -8.65 20.69
C GLY A 786 -10.65 -7.53 19.87
N TYR A 787 -11.00 -7.43 18.59
CA TYR A 787 -10.66 -6.28 17.74
C TYR A 787 -11.95 -5.53 17.37
N ASP A 788 -11.97 -4.22 17.57
CA ASP A 788 -13.18 -3.40 17.38
C ASP A 788 -13.15 -2.54 16.10
N GLY A 789 -12.21 -2.82 15.20
CA GLY A 789 -11.96 -2.01 14.00
C GLY A 789 -10.86 -0.97 14.17
N GLU A 790 -10.51 -0.61 15.41
CA GLU A 790 -9.46 0.37 15.74
C GLU A 790 -8.40 -0.19 16.68
N PHE A 791 -8.80 -0.86 17.77
CA PHE A 791 -7.91 -1.36 18.83
C PHE A 791 -8.13 -2.84 19.14
N PHE A 792 -7.05 -3.50 19.57
CA PHE A 792 -7.10 -4.77 20.28
C PHE A 792 -7.43 -4.53 21.76
N LEU A 793 -8.54 -5.10 22.22
CA LEU A 793 -9.04 -4.92 23.58
C LEU A 793 -8.91 -6.22 24.38
N PRO A 794 -8.26 -6.22 25.57
CA PRO A 794 -8.39 -7.30 26.53
C PRO A 794 -9.83 -7.32 27.07
N LEU A 795 -10.51 -8.47 26.95
CA LEU A 795 -11.95 -8.57 27.22
C LEU A 795 -12.29 -9.13 28.61
N GLY A 796 -11.34 -9.76 29.29
CA GLY A 796 -11.62 -10.40 30.57
C GLY A 796 -10.48 -11.28 31.07
N LYS A 797 -10.82 -12.22 31.94
CA LYS A 797 -9.87 -13.05 32.70
C LYS A 797 -10.31 -14.51 32.78
N ALA A 798 -9.40 -15.40 33.11
CA ALA A 798 -9.71 -16.81 33.36
C ALA A 798 -9.34 -17.23 34.79
N LYS A 799 -10.00 -18.27 35.29
CA LYS A 799 -9.67 -18.86 36.60
C LYS A 799 -9.96 -20.35 36.59
N LEU A 800 -9.22 -21.08 37.42
CA LEU A 800 -9.47 -22.49 37.66
C LEU A 800 -10.57 -22.65 38.73
N VAL A 801 -11.68 -23.29 38.38
CA VAL A 801 -12.81 -23.58 39.30
C VAL A 801 -13.19 -25.05 39.19
N ASN A 802 -13.09 -25.80 40.28
CA ASN A 802 -13.47 -27.22 40.36
C ASN A 802 -12.84 -28.11 39.26
N GLY A 803 -11.58 -27.85 38.88
CA GLY A 803 -10.86 -28.60 37.85
C GLY A 803 -11.25 -28.26 36.40
N LYS A 804 -12.05 -27.19 36.20
CA LYS A 804 -12.41 -26.63 34.89
C LYS A 804 -11.90 -25.20 34.78
N THR A 805 -11.68 -24.73 33.57
CA THR A 805 -11.31 -23.33 33.33
C THR A 805 -12.56 -22.50 33.08
N GLU A 806 -12.79 -21.50 33.92
CA GLU A 806 -13.88 -20.54 33.78
C GLU A 806 -13.29 -19.24 33.21
N ILE A 807 -13.68 -18.89 31.98
CA ILE A 807 -13.29 -17.66 31.31
C ILE A 807 -14.43 -16.65 31.44
N VAL A 808 -14.15 -15.50 32.03
CA VAL A 808 -15.12 -14.44 32.32
C VAL A 808 -14.81 -13.25 31.41
N LEU A 809 -15.72 -12.95 30.48
CA LEU A 809 -15.66 -11.78 29.63
C LEU A 809 -16.41 -10.64 30.34
N GLU A 810 -15.67 -9.61 30.74
CA GLU A 810 -16.19 -8.45 31.49
C GLU A 810 -16.53 -7.27 30.58
N ARG A 811 -16.19 -7.37 29.30
CA ARG A 811 -16.53 -6.39 28.26
C ARG A 811 -16.51 -7.04 26.89
N LEU A 812 -17.22 -6.45 25.94
CA LEU A 812 -17.19 -6.82 24.53
C LEU A 812 -16.85 -5.61 23.65
N PRO A 813 -16.08 -5.81 22.56
CA PRO A 813 -15.84 -4.75 21.60
C PRO A 813 -17.14 -4.40 20.85
N GLN A 814 -17.17 -3.22 20.24
CA GLN A 814 -18.23 -2.89 19.30
C GLN A 814 -18.22 -3.91 18.15
N PRO A 815 -19.39 -4.45 17.74
CA PRO A 815 -19.46 -5.34 16.58
C PRO A 815 -18.89 -4.65 15.34
N THR A 816 -17.89 -5.27 14.71
CA THR A 816 -17.37 -4.78 13.45
C THR A 816 -18.33 -5.18 12.34
N ILE A 817 -18.82 -4.19 11.59
CA ILE A 817 -19.58 -4.42 10.37
C ILE A 817 -18.56 -4.85 9.31
N ASP A 818 -18.40 -6.16 9.21
CA ASP A 818 -17.82 -6.77 8.03
C ASP A 818 -18.97 -7.10 7.07
N SER A 819 -18.68 -7.35 5.80
CA SER A 819 -19.67 -7.63 4.74
C SER A 819 -20.48 -8.93 4.93
N ARG A 820 -20.50 -9.50 6.16
CA ARG A 820 -21.13 -10.76 6.57
C ARG A 820 -22.37 -10.59 7.45
N SER A 821 -22.64 -9.42 8.03
CA SER A 821 -23.88 -9.20 8.79
C SER A 821 -24.30 -7.73 8.83
N LEU A 822 -25.58 -7.46 8.54
CA LEU A 822 -26.17 -6.12 8.64
C LEU A 822 -26.11 -5.54 10.08
N GLN A 823 -25.85 -6.39 11.09
CA GLN A 823 -25.78 -6.03 12.51
C GLN A 823 -24.35 -6.09 13.10
N GLY A 824 -23.32 -6.46 12.32
CA GLY A 824 -21.94 -6.64 12.79
C GLY A 824 -21.66 -7.98 13.49
N SER A 825 -20.38 -8.32 13.67
CA SER A 825 -19.93 -9.52 14.40
C SER A 825 -18.77 -9.19 15.35
N ILE A 826 -18.59 -10.02 16.38
CA ILE A 826 -17.49 -9.92 17.34
C ILE A 826 -16.66 -11.18 17.25
N LYS A 827 -15.36 -11.04 16.94
CA LYS A 827 -14.39 -12.14 16.97
C LYS A 827 -13.50 -12.00 18.20
N ILE A 828 -13.46 -13.05 19.02
CA ILE A 828 -12.68 -13.11 20.25
C ILE A 828 -11.65 -14.22 20.12
N LEU A 829 -10.38 -13.85 20.27
CA LEU A 829 -9.25 -14.77 20.26
C LEU A 829 -8.81 -15.05 21.69
N PHE A 830 -8.47 -16.31 21.99
CA PHE A 830 -7.99 -16.71 23.31
C PHE A 830 -6.52 -17.10 23.22
N GLN A 831 -5.67 -16.44 24.00
CA GLN A 831 -4.23 -16.69 24.04
C GLN A 831 -3.86 -17.25 25.40
N LYS A 832 -3.28 -18.45 25.41
CA LYS A 832 -2.65 -19.09 26.56
C LYS A 832 -1.26 -18.51 26.76
N LEU A 833 -1.01 -17.95 27.93
CA LEU A 833 0.24 -17.31 28.32
C LEU A 833 0.91 -18.12 29.43
N LEU A 834 2.19 -18.47 29.24
CA LEU A 834 2.99 -19.13 30.27
C LEU A 834 3.66 -18.09 31.16
N TYR A 835 3.28 -18.06 32.43
CA TYR A 835 3.92 -17.22 33.44
C TYR A 835 3.89 -17.90 34.80
N GLN A 836 5.01 -17.90 35.51
CA GLN A 836 5.07 -18.46 36.85
C GLN A 836 4.80 -17.36 37.88
N THR A 837 3.66 -17.46 38.58
CA THR A 837 3.34 -16.59 39.71
C THR A 837 4.17 -16.97 40.95
N LEU A 838 4.44 -16.00 41.82
CA LEU A 838 5.11 -16.25 43.10
C LEU A 838 4.17 -17.09 43.98
N GLY A 839 4.56 -18.32 44.31
CA GLY A 839 3.72 -19.27 45.03
C GLY A 839 3.55 -18.97 46.53
N LYS A 840 2.57 -19.59 47.19
CA LYS A 840 2.34 -19.48 48.65
C LYS A 840 3.18 -20.46 49.49
N ASP A 841 3.86 -21.41 48.84
CA ASP A 841 4.51 -22.54 49.51
C ASP A 841 5.96 -22.26 49.97
N PHE A 842 6.48 -21.05 49.70
CA PHE A 842 7.80 -20.60 50.15
C PHE A 842 7.68 -19.52 51.24
N PRO A 843 8.62 -19.44 52.19
CA PRO A 843 8.61 -18.42 53.23
C PRO A 843 9.17 -17.11 52.68
N TYR A 844 8.39 -16.42 51.85
CA TYR A 844 8.72 -15.07 51.37
C TYR A 844 8.88 -14.08 52.54
N PRO A 845 9.67 -13.00 52.37
CA PRO A 845 10.49 -12.67 51.21
C PRO A 845 11.74 -13.57 51.08
N LEU A 846 12.22 -13.72 49.85
CA LEU A 846 13.43 -14.46 49.48
C LEU A 846 14.55 -13.48 49.13
N VAL A 847 15.60 -13.44 49.96
CA VAL A 847 16.83 -12.70 49.64
C VAL A 847 17.84 -13.68 49.03
N ARG A 848 18.26 -13.43 47.79
CA ARG A 848 19.08 -14.34 46.98
C ARG A 848 20.27 -13.62 46.38
N VAL A 849 21.39 -14.34 46.23
CA VAL A 849 22.53 -13.83 45.44
C VAL A 849 22.23 -14.00 43.97
N VAL A 850 22.56 -12.98 43.19
CA VAL A 850 22.30 -12.92 41.75
C VAL A 850 23.61 -12.93 40.97
N GLU A 851 23.68 -13.78 39.95
CA GLU A 851 24.74 -13.76 38.94
C GLU A 851 24.11 -13.58 37.54
N VAL A 852 24.58 -12.59 36.81
CA VAL A 852 24.15 -12.29 35.44
C VAL A 852 25.30 -12.60 34.49
N SER A 853 25.09 -13.58 33.62
CA SER A 853 26.08 -14.04 32.64
C SER A 853 26.14 -13.12 31.41
N SER A 854 27.15 -13.30 30.55
CA SER A 854 27.41 -12.45 29.38
C SER A 854 26.32 -12.49 28.30
N ASN A 855 25.47 -13.53 28.29
CA ASN A 855 24.33 -13.65 27.39
C ASN A 855 23.00 -13.16 28.02
N GLY A 856 23.05 -12.51 29.19
CA GLY A 856 21.87 -12.00 29.90
C GLY A 856 21.14 -13.04 30.75
N TYR A 857 21.62 -14.29 30.82
CA TYR A 857 21.00 -15.30 31.69
C TYR A 857 21.28 -14.99 33.18
N VAL A 858 20.20 -14.92 33.96
CA VAL A 858 20.20 -14.65 35.41
C VAL A 858 20.07 -15.95 36.19
N SER A 859 21.02 -16.21 37.09
CA SER A 859 20.98 -17.32 38.04
C SER A 859 20.86 -16.82 39.48
N TYR A 860 20.16 -17.58 40.32
CA TYR A 860 19.92 -17.27 41.72
C TYR A 860 20.53 -18.32 42.63
N GLN A 861 21.09 -17.89 43.76
CA GLN A 861 21.51 -18.75 44.86
C GLN A 861 20.75 -18.37 46.13
N ASP A 862 19.99 -19.33 46.67
CA ASP A 862 19.07 -19.17 47.78
C ASP A 862 19.53 -19.85 49.09
N LYS A 863 20.64 -20.62 49.06
CA LYS A 863 21.19 -21.25 50.26
C LYS A 863 21.76 -20.22 51.23
N LYS A 864 21.11 -20.09 52.38
CA LYS A 864 21.42 -19.13 53.44
C LYS A 864 22.89 -19.09 53.84
N GLU A 865 23.53 -20.25 54.01
CA GLU A 865 24.94 -20.36 54.41
C GLU A 865 25.86 -19.73 53.35
N ILE A 866 25.58 -19.99 52.07
CA ILE A 866 26.34 -19.45 50.94
C ILE A 866 26.13 -17.94 50.84
N ILE A 867 24.90 -17.47 50.98
CA ILE A 867 24.57 -16.03 50.96
C ILE A 867 25.33 -15.33 52.08
N LYS A 868 25.28 -15.87 53.30
CA LYS A 868 25.99 -15.31 54.46
C LYS A 868 27.50 -15.23 54.22
N THR A 869 28.13 -16.28 53.70
CA THR A 869 29.56 -16.26 53.37
C THR A 869 29.89 -15.20 52.31
N LYS A 870 29.08 -15.07 51.26
CA LYS A 870 29.27 -14.02 50.24
C LYS A 870 29.08 -12.62 50.82
N VAL A 871 28.08 -12.41 51.67
CA VAL A 871 27.84 -11.14 52.38
C VAL A 871 29.04 -10.81 53.28
N GLU A 872 29.55 -11.77 54.05
CA GLU A 872 30.73 -11.59 54.91
C GLU A 872 31.96 -11.14 54.11
N ALA A 873 32.17 -11.71 52.92
CA ALA A 873 33.29 -11.39 52.02
C ALA A 873 33.13 -10.09 51.22
N SER A 874 31.97 -9.41 51.29
CA SER A 874 31.67 -8.22 50.48
C SER A 874 31.67 -6.95 51.34
N GLU A 875 32.12 -5.82 50.79
CA GLU A 875 32.07 -4.51 51.46
C GLU A 875 30.93 -3.66 50.94
N LYS A 876 30.66 -3.68 49.63
CA LYS A 876 29.62 -2.88 48.97
C LYS A 876 28.59 -3.77 48.27
N ILE A 877 27.35 -3.70 48.72
CA ILE A 877 26.25 -4.61 48.36
C ILE A 877 25.10 -3.82 47.75
N LEU A 878 24.58 -4.29 46.61
CA LEU A 878 23.39 -3.75 45.94
C LEU A 878 22.22 -4.72 46.10
N LEU A 879 21.09 -4.25 46.59
CA LEU A 879 19.86 -5.03 46.75
C LEU A 879 18.77 -4.52 45.81
N TYR A 880 18.28 -5.37 44.92
CA TYR A 880 17.11 -5.09 44.08
C TYR A 880 15.83 -5.57 44.75
N ILE A 881 14.79 -4.73 44.69
CA ILE A 881 13.45 -5.05 45.19
C ILE A 881 12.44 -4.73 44.08
N HIS A 882 11.63 -5.72 43.69
CA HIS A 882 10.66 -5.59 42.59
C HIS A 882 9.42 -4.76 42.97
N GLY A 883 8.61 -4.42 41.97
CA GLY A 883 7.31 -3.77 42.13
C GLY A 883 6.16 -4.76 42.24
N ILE A 884 4.95 -4.30 41.90
CA ILE A 884 3.70 -5.09 42.03
C ILE A 884 3.50 -6.20 40.98
N ILE A 885 4.16 -6.14 39.81
CA ILE A 885 3.85 -7.00 38.66
C ILE A 885 4.79 -8.21 38.51
N GLY A 886 5.84 -8.39 39.33
CA GLY A 886 6.75 -9.51 39.04
C GLY A 886 7.89 -9.80 40.00
N ASP A 887 8.90 -10.46 39.46
CA ASP A 887 10.15 -10.84 40.12
C ASP A 887 11.26 -9.81 39.85
N THR A 888 12.38 -9.95 40.55
CA THR A 888 13.59 -9.14 40.34
C THR A 888 14.37 -9.48 39.07
N LYS A 889 13.99 -10.53 38.31
CA LYS A 889 14.80 -11.07 37.21
C LYS A 889 14.99 -10.06 36.09
N SER A 890 13.94 -9.33 35.73
CA SER A 890 14.03 -8.27 34.73
C SER A 890 14.86 -7.09 35.25
N LEU A 891 14.72 -6.75 36.54
CA LEU A 891 15.42 -5.61 37.15
C LEU A 891 16.94 -5.81 37.21
N VAL A 892 17.39 -7.01 37.61
CA VAL A 892 18.81 -7.27 37.88
C VAL A 892 19.67 -7.35 36.63
N THR A 893 19.09 -7.54 35.44
CA THR A 893 19.84 -7.47 34.16
C THR A 893 20.51 -6.10 33.97
N SER A 894 19.89 -5.04 34.52
CA SER A 894 20.43 -3.67 34.50
C SER A 894 21.85 -3.57 35.05
N VAL A 895 22.30 -4.45 35.96
CA VAL A 895 23.68 -4.40 36.49
C VAL A 895 24.75 -4.64 35.42
N LYS A 896 24.40 -5.35 34.34
CA LYS A 896 25.30 -5.60 33.20
C LYS A 896 25.01 -4.69 32.02
N GLU A 897 23.75 -4.27 31.84
CA GLU A 897 23.35 -3.42 30.73
C GLU A 897 23.68 -1.94 30.95
N ALA A 898 23.58 -1.47 32.21
CA ALA A 898 23.98 -0.13 32.60
C ALA A 898 25.50 0.01 32.51
N ARG A 899 25.96 0.72 31.48
CA ARG A 899 27.37 0.97 31.16
C ARG A 899 27.75 2.39 31.55
N LEU A 900 28.96 2.56 32.06
CA LEU A 900 29.56 3.86 32.33
C LEU A 900 31.04 3.85 31.93
N ILE A 901 31.60 5.03 31.74
CA ILE A 901 33.02 5.21 31.43
C ILE A 901 33.72 5.63 32.71
N GLU A 902 34.69 4.84 33.16
CA GLU A 902 35.56 5.18 34.28
C GLU A 902 37.02 5.03 33.84
N ASN A 903 37.83 6.07 34.04
CA ASN A 903 39.24 6.11 33.60
C ASN A 903 39.46 5.75 32.11
N GLY A 904 38.51 6.10 31.23
CA GLY A 904 38.56 5.80 29.80
C GLY A 904 38.24 4.34 29.43
N GLN A 905 37.83 3.51 30.40
CA GLN A 905 37.36 2.14 30.16
C GLN A 905 35.86 2.05 30.41
N GLN A 906 35.16 1.31 29.53
CA GLN A 906 33.75 1.01 29.70
C GLN A 906 33.59 -0.11 30.73
N ILE A 907 32.98 0.20 31.87
CA ILE A 907 32.63 -0.75 32.93
C ILE A 907 31.11 -0.83 33.09
N THR A 908 30.61 -1.80 33.83
CA THR A 908 29.17 -1.93 34.12
C THR A 908 28.87 -1.64 35.59
N LEU A 909 27.60 -1.39 35.92
CA LEU A 909 27.17 -1.17 37.30
C LEU A 909 27.52 -2.36 38.23
N ARG A 910 27.55 -3.59 37.70
CA ARG A 910 28.00 -4.79 38.40
C ARG A 910 29.43 -4.64 38.93
N ASP A 911 30.31 -3.93 38.23
CA ASP A 911 31.71 -3.78 38.59
C ASP A 911 31.91 -2.80 39.77
N LYS A 912 30.89 -1.99 40.10
CA LYS A 912 30.90 -1.03 41.22
C LYS A 912 30.47 -1.61 42.57
N TYR A 913 30.03 -2.87 42.60
CA TYR A 913 29.52 -3.56 43.78
C TYR A 913 30.18 -4.93 43.89
N ASP A 914 30.47 -5.40 45.10
CA ASP A 914 31.06 -6.73 45.30
C ASP A 914 30.00 -7.82 45.11
N LEU A 915 28.77 -7.53 45.58
CA LEU A 915 27.66 -8.46 45.62
C LEU A 915 26.35 -7.80 45.19
N VAL A 916 25.61 -8.51 44.34
CA VAL A 916 24.24 -8.16 43.97
C VAL A 916 23.30 -9.16 44.61
N LEU A 917 22.33 -8.63 45.35
CA LEU A 917 21.24 -9.36 45.98
C LEU A 917 19.92 -8.98 45.30
N ALA A 918 19.00 -9.93 45.28
CA ALA A 918 17.61 -9.72 44.91
C ALA A 918 16.72 -10.09 46.10
N CYS A 919 15.73 -9.27 46.39
CA CYS A 919 14.64 -9.60 47.30
C CYS A 919 13.33 -9.70 46.53
N ASP A 920 12.79 -10.91 46.49
CA ASP A 920 11.44 -11.15 45.99
C ASP A 920 10.48 -11.35 47.16
N TYR A 921 9.32 -10.70 47.12
CA TYR A 921 8.34 -10.68 48.22
C TYR A 921 6.94 -10.97 47.71
N GLU A 922 6.06 -11.39 48.61
CA GLU A 922 4.65 -11.65 48.30
C GLU A 922 3.87 -10.34 48.42
N ASN A 923 3.23 -9.91 47.34
CA ASN A 923 2.72 -8.54 47.22
C ASN A 923 1.19 -8.42 47.14
N LEU A 924 0.47 -9.52 47.31
CA LEU A 924 -0.98 -9.61 47.09
C LEU A 924 -1.73 -9.68 48.43
N HIS A 925 -1.31 -10.60 49.31
CA HIS A 925 -1.98 -10.82 50.60
C HIS A 925 -1.24 -10.25 51.81
N THR A 926 0.05 -9.95 51.65
CA THR A 926 0.90 -9.41 52.70
C THR A 926 0.95 -7.89 52.60
N THR A 927 0.66 -7.20 53.70
CA THR A 927 0.67 -5.72 53.73
C THR A 927 2.08 -5.16 53.50
N ILE A 928 2.17 -3.88 53.13
CA ILE A 928 3.47 -3.20 52.91
C ILE A 928 4.31 -3.21 54.19
N GLU A 929 3.68 -3.02 55.36
CA GLU A 929 4.31 -3.05 56.68
C GLU A 929 4.81 -4.45 57.05
N GLU A 930 3.99 -5.49 56.87
CA GLU A 930 4.40 -6.88 57.13
C GLU A 930 5.59 -7.28 56.24
N ASN A 931 5.56 -6.92 54.96
CA ASN A 931 6.69 -7.17 54.04
C ASN A 931 7.97 -6.43 54.49
N ALA A 932 7.85 -5.21 55.00
CA ALA A 932 8.99 -4.46 55.52
C ALA A 932 9.59 -5.10 56.79
N GLU A 933 8.76 -5.62 57.70
CA GLU A 933 9.22 -6.36 58.87
C GLU A 933 9.90 -7.68 58.48
N LEU A 934 9.31 -8.43 57.55
CA LEU A 934 9.88 -9.68 57.07
C LEU A 934 11.20 -9.46 56.34
N LEU A 935 11.32 -8.40 55.54
CA LEU A 935 12.57 -7.98 54.89
C LEU A 935 13.68 -7.74 55.92
N ARG A 936 13.37 -7.03 57.02
CA ARG A 936 14.32 -6.82 58.13
C ARG A 936 14.82 -8.15 58.68
N GLY A 937 13.91 -9.09 58.94
CA GLY A 937 14.25 -10.42 59.45
C GLY A 937 15.20 -11.17 58.51
N ARG A 938 14.91 -11.18 57.20
CA ARG A 938 15.72 -11.84 56.19
C ARG A 938 17.10 -11.25 56.02
N LEU A 939 17.24 -9.93 56.05
CA LEU A 939 18.53 -9.27 55.98
C LEU A 939 19.39 -9.57 57.23
N ALA A 940 18.79 -9.56 58.42
CA ALA A 940 19.48 -9.92 59.65
C ALA A 940 19.99 -11.37 59.63
N GLU A 941 19.19 -12.30 59.09
CA GLU A 941 19.54 -13.72 58.98
C GLU A 941 20.80 -14.00 58.13
N ILE A 942 21.09 -13.15 57.15
CA ILE A 942 22.27 -13.27 56.26
C ILE A 942 23.43 -12.36 56.67
N GLY A 943 23.35 -11.74 57.85
CA GLY A 943 24.44 -10.92 58.41
C GLY A 943 24.34 -9.41 58.13
N LEU A 944 23.22 -8.93 57.58
CA LEU A 944 22.96 -7.50 57.35
C LEU A 944 22.05 -6.90 58.44
N GLY A 945 22.54 -6.87 59.67
CA GLY A 945 21.90 -6.14 60.80
C GLY A 945 22.53 -4.77 61.07
N ALA A 946 22.00 -4.02 62.04
CA ALA A 946 22.36 -2.61 62.33
C ALA A 946 23.86 -2.27 62.53
N ASN A 947 24.76 -3.26 62.65
CA ASN A 947 26.20 -3.09 62.84
C ASN A 947 27.03 -3.95 61.87
N HIS A 948 26.53 -4.21 60.66
CA HIS A 948 27.21 -5.08 59.69
C HIS A 948 28.52 -4.49 59.13
N LYS A 949 28.80 -3.18 59.31
CA LYS A 949 30.01 -2.48 58.84
C LYS A 949 30.27 -2.59 57.33
N LYS A 950 29.19 -2.65 56.54
CA LYS A 950 29.20 -2.76 55.07
C LYS A 950 28.38 -1.61 54.50
N GLN A 951 28.48 -1.37 53.20
CA GLN A 951 27.60 -0.44 52.49
C GLN A 951 26.49 -1.22 51.79
N LEU A 952 25.24 -0.97 52.17
CA LEU A 952 24.05 -1.55 51.53
C LEU A 952 23.25 -0.45 50.81
N HIS A 953 23.14 -0.60 49.50
CA HIS A 953 22.29 0.24 48.65
C HIS A 953 21.07 -0.56 48.20
N ILE A 954 19.90 0.08 48.20
CA ILE A 954 18.66 -0.51 47.71
C ILE A 954 18.25 0.17 46.40
N VAL A 955 17.92 -0.62 45.40
CA VAL A 955 17.26 -0.19 44.17
C VAL A 955 15.87 -0.81 44.18
N ALA A 956 14.86 0.04 44.31
CA ALA A 956 13.49 -0.40 44.49
C ALA A 956 12.57 0.21 43.43
N HIS A 957 11.71 -0.64 42.87
CA HIS A 957 10.74 -0.26 41.84
C HIS A 957 9.33 -0.20 42.42
N SER A 958 8.56 0.83 42.04
CA SER A 958 7.11 0.90 42.32
C SER A 958 6.81 0.64 43.81
N MET A 959 5.89 -0.28 44.13
CA MET A 959 5.55 -0.72 45.50
C MET A 959 6.74 -1.18 46.34
N GLY A 960 7.79 -1.77 45.73
CA GLY A 960 9.01 -2.14 46.43
C GLY A 960 9.71 -0.94 47.08
N GLY A 961 9.55 0.26 46.51
CA GLY A 961 10.01 1.50 47.11
C GLY A 961 9.25 1.87 48.39
N LEU A 962 7.94 1.61 48.44
CA LEU A 962 7.12 1.82 49.65
C LEU A 962 7.50 0.85 50.77
N ILE A 963 7.80 -0.42 50.43
CA ILE A 963 8.33 -1.41 51.37
C ILE A 963 9.69 -0.96 51.89
N SER A 964 10.58 -0.53 50.99
CA SER A 964 11.92 -0.05 51.36
C SER A 964 11.86 1.17 52.28
N ARG A 965 10.97 2.13 51.99
CA ARG A 965 10.74 3.29 52.84
C ARG A 965 10.20 2.89 54.21
N THR A 966 9.20 2.01 54.25
CA THR A 966 8.65 1.52 55.53
C THR A 966 9.71 0.80 56.35
N PHE A 967 10.53 -0.05 55.71
CA PHE A 967 11.64 -0.73 56.35
C PHE A 967 12.67 0.26 56.95
N ILE A 968 13.03 1.30 56.20
CA ILE A 968 14.02 2.29 56.62
C ILE A 968 13.47 3.23 57.69
N GLU A 969 12.24 3.73 57.52
CA GLU A 969 11.64 4.80 58.32
C GLU A 969 10.96 4.29 59.60
N LYS A 970 10.45 3.05 59.62
CA LYS A 970 9.70 2.49 60.76
C LYS A 970 10.37 1.25 61.37
N GLU A 971 10.95 0.37 60.56
CA GLU A 971 11.48 -0.92 61.05
C GLU A 971 12.97 -0.89 61.45
N GLY A 972 13.61 0.28 61.48
CA GLY A 972 15.00 0.45 61.89
C GLY A 972 16.02 0.14 60.79
N GLY A 973 15.58 0.03 59.53
CA GLY A 973 16.43 -0.14 58.36
C GLY A 973 17.39 1.03 58.12
N ASN A 974 17.13 2.21 58.70
CA ASN A 974 18.06 3.34 58.66
C ASN A 974 19.43 3.09 59.31
N ARG A 975 19.56 2.04 60.14
CA ARG A 975 20.86 1.60 60.70
C ARG A 975 21.60 0.63 59.78
N ILE A 976 20.96 0.20 58.69
CA ILE A 976 21.42 -0.88 57.80
C ILE A 976 21.72 -0.28 56.41
N VAL A 977 20.80 0.51 55.86
CA VAL A 977 20.85 1.03 54.49
C VAL A 977 21.50 2.41 54.44
N GLN A 978 22.42 2.63 53.50
CA GLN A 978 23.06 3.93 53.30
C GLN A 978 22.42 4.74 52.17
N HIS A 979 21.82 4.06 51.19
CA HIS A 979 21.22 4.70 50.01
C HIS A 979 20.02 3.92 49.49
N LEU A 980 18.89 4.59 49.31
CA LEU A 980 17.71 4.08 48.63
C LEU A 980 17.53 4.83 47.29
N VAL A 981 17.50 4.09 46.20
CA VAL A 981 17.11 4.57 44.86
C VAL A 981 15.70 4.06 44.56
N MET A 982 14.77 4.98 44.31
CA MET A 982 13.37 4.70 44.00
C MET A 982 13.07 5.03 42.54
N LEU A 983 12.47 4.07 41.84
CA LEU A 983 12.06 4.21 40.43
C LEU A 983 10.55 4.05 40.34
N GLY A 984 9.84 5.11 39.92
CA GLY A 984 8.38 5.10 39.78
C GLY A 984 7.60 4.83 41.08
N THR A 985 8.20 5.00 42.26
CA THR A 985 7.53 4.68 43.53
C THR A 985 6.38 5.66 43.80
N PRO A 986 5.14 5.19 44.07
CA PRO A 986 3.99 6.05 44.33
C PRO A 986 4.03 6.65 45.74
N ASN A 987 4.93 7.61 45.98
CA ASN A 987 5.16 8.18 47.31
C ASN A 987 3.94 8.95 47.86
N ALA A 988 3.03 9.44 47.01
CA ALA A 988 1.73 9.99 47.40
C ALA A 988 0.54 9.13 46.91
N GLY A 989 0.77 7.86 46.59
CA GLY A 989 -0.26 6.94 46.10
C GLY A 989 -0.45 6.91 44.59
N SER A 990 -1.26 5.97 44.12
CA SER A 990 -1.58 5.74 42.71
C SER A 990 -2.94 6.34 42.33
N PRO A 991 -3.06 7.04 41.19
CA PRO A 991 -4.31 7.65 40.75
C PRO A 991 -5.39 6.66 40.28
N TRP A 992 -5.05 5.36 40.15
CA TRP A 992 -5.96 4.34 39.66
C TRP A 992 -6.94 3.87 40.75
N PRO A 993 -8.28 3.85 40.50
CA PRO A 993 -9.28 3.52 41.53
C PRO A 993 -9.17 2.10 42.06
N ASN A 994 -8.87 1.17 41.15
CA ASN A 994 -8.46 -0.19 41.45
C ASN A 994 -7.36 -0.58 40.47
N ILE A 995 -6.69 -1.67 40.78
CA ILE A 995 -5.47 -2.07 40.07
C ILE A 995 -5.74 -3.05 38.92
N GLN A 996 -6.95 -3.63 38.85
CA GLN A 996 -7.39 -4.35 37.66
C GLN A 996 -7.51 -3.39 36.49
N ASP A 997 -8.02 -2.18 36.72
CA ASP A 997 -8.10 -1.13 35.71
C ASP A 997 -6.71 -0.72 35.21
N LEU A 998 -5.74 -0.55 36.11
CA LEU A 998 -4.35 -0.31 35.75
C LEU A 998 -3.78 -1.41 34.84
N ALA A 999 -4.02 -2.68 35.21
CA ALA A 999 -3.53 -3.82 34.42
C ALA A 999 -4.22 -3.92 33.05
N PHE A 1000 -5.54 -3.67 32.96
CA PHE A 1000 -6.24 -3.60 31.68
C PHE A 1000 -5.76 -2.43 30.81
N ALA A 1001 -5.45 -1.28 31.40
CA ALA A 1001 -4.89 -0.14 30.67
C ALA A 1001 -3.50 -0.47 30.10
N PHE A 1002 -2.62 -1.08 30.91
CA PHE A 1002 -1.31 -1.53 30.45
C PHE A 1002 -1.43 -2.60 29.35
N LEU A 1003 -2.33 -3.58 29.49
CA LEU A 1003 -2.59 -4.55 28.43
C LEU A 1003 -3.09 -3.88 27.15
N GLY A 1004 -4.02 -2.94 27.24
CA GLY A 1004 -4.48 -2.16 26.08
C GLY A 1004 -3.32 -1.43 25.38
N ILE A 1005 -2.45 -0.76 26.13
CA ILE A 1005 -1.28 -0.05 25.59
C ILE A 1005 -0.30 -1.03 24.92
N GLY A 1006 -0.01 -2.15 25.58
CA GLY A 1006 0.93 -3.16 25.10
C GLY A 1006 0.44 -3.91 23.86
N LEU A 1007 -0.83 -4.34 23.84
CA LEU A 1007 -1.43 -5.03 22.69
C LEU A 1007 -1.49 -4.15 21.44
N ASN A 1008 -1.64 -2.84 21.62
CA ASN A 1008 -1.71 -1.86 20.51
C ASN A 1008 -0.37 -1.18 20.21
N GLN A 1009 0.72 -1.54 20.90
CA GLN A 1009 2.07 -0.97 20.73
C GLN A 1009 2.10 0.57 20.81
N LEU A 1010 1.36 1.13 21.76
CA LEU A 1010 1.30 2.58 21.97
C LEU A 1010 2.44 3.12 22.84
N SER A 1011 3.25 2.25 23.43
CA SER A 1011 4.51 2.64 24.10
C SER A 1011 5.61 2.93 23.07
N SER A 1012 6.47 3.87 23.40
CA SER A 1012 7.69 4.26 22.67
C SER A 1012 8.78 3.20 22.73
N VAL A 1013 8.71 2.31 23.73
CA VAL A 1013 9.59 1.15 23.89
C VAL A 1013 8.80 -0.11 23.57
N ILE A 1014 9.36 -1.00 22.75
CA ILE A 1014 8.74 -2.28 22.41
C ILE A 1014 8.79 -3.20 23.64
N TRP A 1015 7.63 -3.53 24.20
CA TRP A 1015 7.54 -4.43 25.35
C TRP A 1015 7.72 -5.91 24.92
N PRO A 1016 8.45 -6.74 25.70
CA PRO A 1016 8.49 -8.18 25.52
C PRO A 1016 7.17 -8.87 25.91
N THR A 1017 6.82 -9.98 25.24
CA THR A 1017 5.61 -10.79 25.54
C THR A 1017 5.50 -11.23 27.00
N LYS A 1018 6.61 -11.46 27.72
CA LYS A 1018 6.60 -11.81 29.15
C LYS A 1018 5.90 -10.75 30.02
N ILE A 1019 5.97 -9.47 29.64
CA ILE A 1019 5.26 -8.39 30.36
C ILE A 1019 3.75 -8.57 30.25
N ILE A 1020 3.25 -8.92 29.05
CA ILE A 1020 1.83 -9.23 28.83
C ILE A 1020 1.42 -10.43 29.69
N ALA A 1021 2.22 -11.50 29.70
CA ALA A 1021 1.95 -12.68 30.52
C ALA A 1021 1.89 -12.35 32.04
N ALA A 1022 2.80 -11.50 32.52
CA ALA A 1022 2.81 -11.04 33.90
C ALA A 1022 1.56 -10.21 34.26
N LEU A 1023 1.15 -9.29 33.38
CA LEU A 1023 -0.06 -8.47 33.56
C LEU A 1023 -1.34 -9.32 33.61
N VAL A 1024 -1.43 -10.37 32.78
CA VAL A 1024 -2.59 -11.28 32.79
C VAL A 1024 -2.60 -12.14 34.05
N ALA A 1025 -1.45 -12.69 34.45
CA ALA A 1025 -1.33 -13.41 35.71
C ALA A 1025 -1.76 -12.56 36.90
N PHE A 1026 -1.41 -11.27 36.87
CA PHE A 1026 -1.77 -10.30 37.87
C PHE A 1026 -3.27 -9.95 37.90
N LEU A 1027 -3.95 -9.90 36.75
CA LEU A 1027 -5.40 -9.67 36.66
C LEU A 1027 -6.25 -10.76 37.33
N GLU A 1028 -5.75 -11.99 37.41
CA GLU A 1028 -6.49 -13.16 37.90
C GLU A 1028 -6.50 -13.28 39.44
N LEU A 1029 -5.81 -12.36 40.15
CA LEU A 1029 -5.60 -12.39 41.60
C LEU A 1029 -6.61 -11.48 42.36
N ASN A 1030 -7.08 -11.91 43.53
CA ASN A 1030 -8.03 -11.17 44.40
C ASN A 1030 -7.29 -10.56 45.59
N ASP A 1031 -7.43 -9.25 45.87
CA ASP A 1031 -6.50 -8.57 46.79
C ASP A 1031 -7.03 -7.70 47.93
N ARG A 1032 -6.23 -7.70 49.02
CA ARG A 1032 -6.40 -6.91 50.27
C ARG A 1032 -5.22 -5.98 50.58
N ALA A 1033 -3.98 -6.29 50.15
CA ALA A 1033 -2.80 -5.47 50.47
C ALA A 1033 -2.73 -4.15 49.67
N LEU A 1034 -3.49 -4.06 48.58
CA LEU A 1034 -3.30 -3.05 47.55
C LEU A 1034 -4.11 -1.75 47.74
N ASP A 1035 -5.16 -1.77 48.57
CA ASP A 1035 -5.88 -0.56 48.99
C ASP A 1035 -4.95 0.45 49.69
N GLN A 1036 -3.83 -0.03 50.24
CA GLN A 1036 -2.82 0.80 50.88
C GLN A 1036 -2.14 1.78 49.91
N MET A 1037 -2.16 1.55 48.60
CA MET A 1037 -1.57 2.49 47.62
C MET A 1037 -2.53 3.59 47.15
N ASN A 1038 -3.78 3.57 47.59
CA ASN A 1038 -4.70 4.67 47.33
C ASN A 1038 -4.16 5.96 48.00
N PRO A 1039 -4.16 7.12 47.32
CA PRO A 1039 -3.72 8.39 47.89
C PRO A 1039 -4.43 8.75 49.22
N GLU A 1040 -5.69 8.32 49.37
CA GLU A 1040 -6.51 8.53 50.56
C GLU A 1040 -6.31 7.46 51.65
N SER A 1041 -5.42 6.49 51.44
CA SER A 1041 -5.16 5.45 52.43
C SER A 1041 -4.45 6.03 53.66
N SER A 1042 -4.79 5.51 54.84
CA SER A 1042 -4.10 5.87 56.08
C SER A 1042 -2.60 5.57 56.03
N PHE A 1043 -2.20 4.55 55.26
CA PHE A 1043 -0.81 4.19 55.04
C PHE A 1043 -0.03 5.30 54.33
N ILE A 1044 -0.48 5.74 53.14
CA ILE A 1044 0.18 6.79 52.33
C ILE A 1044 0.23 8.09 53.12
N GLN A 1045 -0.88 8.47 53.76
CA GLN A 1045 -0.92 9.67 54.59
C GLN A 1045 0.13 9.62 55.72
N SER A 1046 0.32 8.45 56.35
CA SER A 1046 1.31 8.27 57.42
C SER A 1046 2.76 8.49 56.93
N LEU A 1047 3.10 8.07 55.70
CA LEU A 1047 4.45 8.18 55.14
C LEU A 1047 4.95 9.62 55.03
N SER A 1048 4.05 10.59 54.85
CA SER A 1048 4.40 12.02 54.79
C SER A 1048 4.84 12.59 56.14
N THR A 1049 4.41 11.96 57.24
CA THR A 1049 4.66 12.40 58.62
C THR A 1049 5.77 11.64 59.33
N ASN A 1050 6.37 10.65 58.67
CA ASN A 1050 7.47 9.87 59.25
C ASN A 1050 8.68 10.77 59.56
N PRO A 1051 9.41 10.49 60.67
CA PRO A 1051 10.63 11.20 60.99
C PRO A 1051 11.71 10.98 59.93
N ASP A 1052 12.67 11.90 59.86
CA ASP A 1052 13.81 11.79 58.95
C ASP A 1052 14.66 10.56 59.27
N PRO A 1053 14.82 9.59 58.34
CA PRO A 1053 15.61 8.40 58.60
C PRO A 1053 17.12 8.65 58.61
N GLY A 1054 17.61 9.78 58.08
CA GLY A 1054 19.05 10.04 57.97
C GLY A 1054 19.74 9.30 56.82
N VAL A 1055 19.00 8.82 55.82
CA VAL A 1055 19.47 7.97 54.71
C VAL A 1055 19.38 8.71 53.38
N LYS A 1056 20.37 8.54 52.49
CA LYS A 1056 20.35 9.15 51.14
C LYS A 1056 19.22 8.56 50.31
N TYR A 1057 18.29 9.40 49.86
CA TYR A 1057 17.24 9.00 48.92
C TYR A 1057 17.53 9.59 47.54
N THR A 1058 17.36 8.80 46.49
CA THR A 1058 17.41 9.25 45.10
C THR A 1058 16.17 8.78 44.36
N ILE A 1059 15.52 9.68 43.64
CA ILE A 1059 14.24 9.45 42.98
C ILE A 1059 14.45 9.59 41.48
N ILE A 1060 14.09 8.55 40.74
CA ILE A 1060 14.04 8.53 39.29
C ILE A 1060 12.56 8.56 38.92
N ALA A 1061 12.13 9.65 38.29
CA ALA A 1061 10.78 9.82 37.78
C ALA A 1061 10.80 9.70 36.26
N GLY A 1062 10.06 8.73 35.74
CA GLY A 1062 9.84 8.54 34.31
C GLY A 1062 8.74 9.45 33.81
N ASP A 1063 8.96 10.17 32.71
CA ASP A 1063 7.96 10.99 32.03
C ASP A 1063 7.80 10.50 30.59
N ARG A 1064 6.56 10.23 30.20
CA ARG A 1064 6.09 10.08 28.80
C ARG A 1064 6.89 9.12 27.92
N SER A 1065 6.51 7.85 28.02
CA SER A 1065 6.85 6.82 27.04
C SER A 1065 5.66 6.38 26.17
N ILE A 1066 4.56 7.14 26.11
CA ILE A 1066 3.56 6.96 25.05
C ILE A 1066 4.09 7.65 23.80
N ARG A 1067 3.97 7.00 22.64
CA ARG A 1067 4.39 7.57 21.36
C ARG A 1067 3.75 8.96 21.18
N PRO A 1068 4.52 10.02 20.87
CA PRO A 1068 3.98 11.38 20.75
C PRO A 1068 2.79 11.46 19.79
N GLU A 1069 2.77 10.63 18.76
CA GLU A 1069 1.68 10.51 17.78
C GLU A 1069 0.38 10.00 18.41
N ALA A 1070 0.47 9.08 19.38
CA ALA A 1070 -0.70 8.52 20.06
C ALA A 1070 -1.36 9.50 21.05
N LEU A 1071 -0.64 10.56 21.45
CA LEU A 1071 -1.14 11.65 22.29
C LEU A 1071 -1.72 12.82 21.49
N GLN A 1072 -1.46 12.88 20.18
CA GLN A 1072 -1.98 13.94 19.32
C GLN A 1072 -3.38 13.61 18.77
N THR A 1073 -4.18 14.66 18.57
CA THR A 1073 -5.49 14.53 17.91
C THR A 1073 -5.32 14.55 16.41
N GLU A 1074 -5.65 13.44 15.74
CA GLU A 1074 -5.59 13.31 14.29
C GLU A 1074 -6.58 14.26 13.58
N PRO A 1075 -6.27 14.75 12.37
CA PRO A 1075 -7.19 15.57 11.58
C PRO A 1075 -8.56 14.88 11.40
N GLY A 1076 -9.64 15.54 11.81
CA GLY A 1076 -11.01 15.01 11.71
C GLY A 1076 -11.47 14.15 12.90
N ARG A 1077 -10.63 13.90 13.90
CA ARG A 1077 -11.00 13.22 15.17
C ARG A 1077 -11.10 14.26 16.31
N LYS A 1078 -11.86 13.93 17.37
CA LYS A 1078 -12.09 14.84 18.53
C LYS A 1078 -11.16 14.60 19.72
N SER A 1079 -10.47 13.46 19.75
CA SER A 1079 -9.65 12.99 20.87
C SER A 1079 -8.44 12.22 20.35
N SER A 1080 -7.37 12.11 21.14
CA SER A 1080 -6.14 11.38 20.80
C SER A 1080 -6.35 9.86 20.80
N GLN A 1081 -5.41 9.09 20.22
CA GLN A 1081 -5.54 7.63 20.14
C GLN A 1081 -5.63 6.98 21.53
N ILE A 1082 -4.80 7.43 22.48
CA ILE A 1082 -4.85 6.90 23.85
C ILE A 1082 -6.18 7.20 24.54
N GLN A 1083 -6.74 8.40 24.35
CA GLN A 1083 -8.03 8.77 24.92
C GLN A 1083 -9.13 7.84 24.43
N ARG A 1084 -9.15 7.53 23.14
CA ARG A 1084 -10.15 6.62 22.54
C ARG A 1084 -9.99 5.19 23.04
N LEU A 1085 -8.75 4.69 23.16
CA LEU A 1085 -8.48 3.35 23.72
C LEU A 1085 -9.01 3.24 25.16
N ILE A 1086 -8.68 4.22 26.01
CA ILE A 1086 -9.07 4.19 27.42
C ILE A 1086 -10.60 4.34 27.57
N GLN A 1087 -11.25 5.20 26.76
CA GLN A 1087 -12.71 5.30 26.69
C GLN A 1087 -13.36 3.96 26.29
N LYS A 1088 -12.73 3.19 25.40
CA LYS A 1088 -13.23 1.86 24.99
C LYS A 1088 -13.01 0.80 26.08
N LEU A 1089 -12.00 0.94 26.94
CA LEU A 1089 -11.74 0.00 28.03
C LEU A 1089 -12.66 0.23 29.24
N PHE A 1090 -12.97 1.48 29.58
CA PHE A 1090 -13.66 1.81 30.84
C PHE A 1090 -14.92 2.66 30.69
N GLY A 1091 -15.32 3.04 29.47
CA GLY A 1091 -16.49 3.87 29.21
C GLY A 1091 -16.29 5.36 29.59
N SER A 1092 -17.40 6.12 29.58
CA SER A 1092 -17.42 7.57 29.87
C SER A 1092 -17.38 7.94 31.36
N THR A 1093 -17.38 6.95 32.26
CA THR A 1093 -17.40 7.16 33.72
C THR A 1093 -16.02 7.37 34.33
N VAL A 1094 -14.94 7.20 33.56
CA VAL A 1094 -13.54 7.24 34.06
C VAL A 1094 -12.81 8.54 33.72
N ASP A 1095 -13.50 9.55 33.16
CA ASP A 1095 -12.91 10.82 32.69
C ASP A 1095 -11.92 11.47 33.67
N GLY A 1096 -12.16 11.42 34.98
CA GLY A 1096 -11.26 12.03 35.99
C GLY A 1096 -9.87 11.39 36.11
N VAL A 1097 -9.76 10.07 35.97
CA VAL A 1097 -8.48 9.35 36.03
C VAL A 1097 -7.77 9.43 34.68
N VAL A 1098 -8.52 9.37 33.58
CA VAL A 1098 -7.98 9.52 32.22
C VAL A 1098 -7.39 10.91 32.04
N ASP A 1099 -8.09 11.95 32.49
CA ASP A 1099 -7.61 13.32 32.45
C ASP A 1099 -6.34 13.51 33.30
N LEU A 1100 -6.34 13.03 34.54
CA LEU A 1100 -5.18 13.19 35.44
C LEU A 1100 -3.94 12.42 34.96
N VAL A 1101 -4.12 11.15 34.55
CA VAL A 1101 -3.04 10.21 34.22
C VAL A 1101 -2.61 10.28 32.77
N PHE A 1102 -3.39 10.81 31.84
CA PHE A 1102 -2.95 10.84 30.43
C PHE A 1102 -2.88 12.24 29.83
N LEU A 1103 -3.49 13.26 30.45
CA LEU A 1103 -3.75 14.53 29.77
C LEU A 1103 -3.36 15.79 30.55
N GLN A 1104 -3.48 15.81 31.87
CA GLN A 1104 -3.30 17.01 32.69
C GLN A 1104 -1.95 17.07 33.38
N GLN A 1105 -1.38 15.93 33.80
CA GLN A 1105 -0.10 15.87 34.50
C GLN A 1105 0.87 14.88 33.82
N ALA A 1106 2.16 15.21 33.86
CA ALA A 1106 3.22 14.28 33.49
C ALA A 1106 3.20 13.05 34.42
N ASN A 1107 3.46 11.87 33.88
CA ASN A 1107 3.37 10.59 34.60
C ASN A 1107 4.12 9.48 33.85
N ASP A 1108 4.30 8.34 34.51
CA ASP A 1108 4.93 7.14 33.94
C ASP A 1108 3.92 6.05 33.50
N ILE A 1109 2.64 6.43 33.26
CA ILE A 1109 1.45 5.58 33.01
C ILE A 1109 0.82 5.03 34.30
N ALA A 1110 1.61 4.61 35.29
CA ALA A 1110 1.05 4.10 36.55
C ALA A 1110 0.90 5.19 37.62
N VAL A 1111 1.86 6.11 37.70
CA VAL A 1111 1.98 7.07 38.80
C VAL A 1111 2.27 8.47 38.24
N THR A 1112 1.62 9.49 38.79
CA THR A 1112 1.90 10.88 38.42
C THR A 1112 3.31 11.30 38.87
N LEU A 1113 3.98 12.15 38.10
CA LEU A 1113 5.30 12.69 38.47
C LEU A 1113 5.25 13.39 39.84
N GLU A 1114 4.14 14.06 40.16
CA GLU A 1114 3.90 14.67 41.46
C GLU A 1114 3.95 13.63 42.58
N SER A 1115 3.25 12.50 42.44
CA SER A 1115 3.28 11.41 43.41
C SER A 1115 4.66 10.75 43.49
N ILE A 1116 5.35 10.52 42.36
CA ILE A 1116 6.70 9.94 42.36
C ILE A 1116 7.67 10.81 43.15
N LYS A 1117 7.62 12.13 42.94
CA LYS A 1117 8.52 13.11 43.56
C LYS A 1117 8.10 13.53 44.98
N SER A 1118 6.96 13.02 45.49
CA SER A 1118 6.38 13.43 46.78
C SER A 1118 7.13 12.86 47.99
N VAL A 1119 8.34 13.34 48.21
CA VAL A 1119 9.15 13.06 49.40
C VAL A 1119 9.59 14.39 50.00
N SER A 1120 9.44 14.53 51.32
CA SER A 1120 9.79 15.78 52.02
C SER A 1120 11.24 16.20 51.78
N LEU A 1121 11.43 17.43 51.28
CA LEU A 1121 12.76 18.04 51.07
C LEU A 1121 13.45 18.44 52.39
N ASN A 1122 12.76 18.36 53.52
CA ASN A 1122 13.30 18.67 54.85
C ASN A 1122 14.06 17.49 55.49
N ARG A 1123 14.53 16.54 54.69
CA ARG A 1123 15.35 15.39 55.15
C ARG A 1123 16.84 15.68 55.03
N THR A 1124 17.64 15.00 55.82
CA THR A 1124 19.09 15.15 55.91
C THR A 1124 19.77 13.79 55.71
N PRO A 1125 20.40 13.53 54.55
CA PRO A 1125 20.57 14.43 53.40
C PRO A 1125 19.26 14.67 52.63
N GLN A 1126 19.18 15.80 51.92
CA GLN A 1126 18.02 16.11 51.08
C GLN A 1126 17.85 15.05 49.99
N PRO A 1127 16.61 14.60 49.70
CA PRO A 1127 16.36 13.65 48.61
C PRO A 1127 16.80 14.24 47.26
N ARG A 1128 17.55 13.48 46.47
CA ARG A 1128 17.97 13.87 45.11
C ARG A 1128 16.95 13.40 44.09
N ILE A 1129 16.37 14.31 43.32
CA ILE A 1129 15.55 13.97 42.15
C ILE A 1129 16.45 14.05 40.91
N ILE A 1130 16.47 13.00 40.08
CA ILE A 1130 17.20 13.01 38.82
C ILE A 1130 16.45 13.88 37.80
N LEU A 1131 17.16 14.82 37.16
CA LEU A 1131 16.63 15.75 36.16
C LEU A 1131 17.53 15.75 34.91
N PRO A 1132 16.99 15.92 33.68
CA PRO A 1132 15.56 15.97 33.37
C PRO A 1132 14.85 14.66 33.71
N ASP A 1133 13.52 14.70 33.76
CA ASP A 1133 12.73 13.49 33.99
C ASP A 1133 13.05 12.44 32.91
N THR A 1134 13.10 11.18 33.31
CA THR A 1134 13.66 10.10 32.49
C THR A 1134 12.65 9.71 31.41
N ALA A 1135 13.07 9.64 30.14
CA ALA A 1135 12.20 9.27 29.03
C ALA A 1135 11.92 7.74 28.99
N CYS A 1136 11.21 7.22 30.00
CA CYS A 1136 10.80 5.82 30.13
C CYS A 1136 9.41 5.69 30.80
N ASP A 1137 8.72 4.55 30.59
CA ASP A 1137 7.46 4.23 31.28
C ASP A 1137 7.71 3.41 32.56
N HIS A 1138 6.63 3.21 33.34
CA HIS A 1138 6.68 2.47 34.59
C HIS A 1138 7.27 1.05 34.46
N LEU A 1139 7.21 0.43 33.28
CA LEU A 1139 7.65 -0.95 33.06
C LEU A 1139 9.07 -1.04 32.46
N THR A 1140 9.66 0.09 32.05
CA THR A 1140 10.90 0.12 31.26
C THR A 1140 12.07 0.85 31.92
N TYR A 1141 11.95 1.23 33.21
CA TYR A 1141 13.04 1.83 33.98
C TYR A 1141 14.36 1.04 33.94
N PHE A 1142 14.30 -0.29 33.82
CA PHE A 1142 15.49 -1.17 33.88
C PHE A 1142 15.92 -1.74 32.52
N THR A 1143 15.22 -1.40 31.44
CA THR A 1143 15.45 -1.95 30.10
C THR A 1143 15.64 -0.87 29.04
N SER A 1144 15.09 0.34 29.26
CA SER A 1144 15.30 1.48 28.38
C SER A 1144 16.68 2.10 28.61
N GLN A 1145 17.30 2.62 27.55
CA GLN A 1145 18.60 3.30 27.67
C GLN A 1145 18.56 4.47 28.66
N HIS A 1146 17.56 5.34 28.56
CA HIS A 1146 17.40 6.47 29.48
C HIS A 1146 17.21 6.02 30.94
N GLY A 1147 16.46 4.94 31.17
CA GLY A 1147 16.29 4.35 32.50
C GLY A 1147 17.60 3.82 33.08
N LEU A 1148 18.40 3.13 32.27
CA LEU A 1148 19.72 2.63 32.65
C LEU A 1148 20.70 3.77 32.97
N GLU A 1149 20.73 4.83 32.16
CA GLU A 1149 21.56 6.02 32.38
C GLU A 1149 21.17 6.77 33.67
N ALA A 1150 19.86 6.91 33.91
CA ALA A 1150 19.35 7.50 35.16
C ALA A 1150 19.73 6.65 36.38
N LEU A 1151 19.69 5.33 36.26
CA LEU A 1151 20.11 4.40 37.32
C LEU A 1151 21.61 4.51 37.62
N VAL A 1152 22.47 4.63 36.60
CA VAL A 1152 23.91 4.92 36.77
C VAL A 1152 24.09 6.24 37.49
N THR A 1153 23.43 7.30 37.03
CA THR A 1153 23.52 8.65 37.60
C THR A 1153 23.03 8.70 39.05
N ALA A 1154 22.06 7.86 39.40
CA ALA A 1154 21.54 7.76 40.75
C ALA A 1154 22.54 7.07 41.70
N LEU A 1155 23.21 6.01 41.25
CA LEU A 1155 24.10 5.19 42.09
C LEU A 1155 25.57 5.66 42.11
N CYS A 1156 25.99 6.41 41.10
CA CYS A 1156 27.34 6.98 40.96
C CYS A 1156 27.34 8.50 41.26
N ASP A 1157 28.38 8.99 41.92
CA ASP A 1157 28.53 10.43 42.19
C ASP A 1157 29.08 11.17 40.96
N ASN A 1158 28.67 12.44 40.76
CA ASN A 1158 28.92 13.22 39.54
C ASN A 1158 30.40 13.42 39.14
N SER A 1159 31.37 13.06 39.99
CA SER A 1159 32.81 13.13 39.66
C SER A 1159 33.30 11.98 38.78
N GLU A 1160 32.49 10.94 38.56
CA GLU A 1160 32.87 9.71 37.84
C GLU A 1160 32.25 9.59 36.43
N ILE A 1161 31.41 10.55 36.00
CA ILE A 1161 30.72 10.52 34.71
C ILE A 1161 31.27 11.66 33.84
N SER A 1162 32.20 11.34 32.93
CA SER A 1162 32.66 12.30 31.92
C SER A 1162 31.58 12.47 30.85
N ASN A 1163 31.02 13.68 30.75
CA ASN A 1163 30.16 14.10 29.65
C ASN A 1163 30.96 14.06 28.33
N GLU A 1164 30.56 13.20 27.40
CA GLU A 1164 30.69 13.45 25.96
C GLU A 1164 29.31 13.65 25.35
#